data_AF-A0A6J1DNF5-F1
#
_entry.id   AF-A0A6J1DNF5-F1
#
_cell.length_a   1.000
_cell.length_b   1.000
_cell.length_c   1.000
_cell.angle_alpha   90.00
_cell.angle_beta   90.00
_cell.angle_gamma   90.00
#
_symmetry.space_group_name_H-M   'P 1'
#
loop_
_entity.id
_entity.type
_entity.pdbx_description
1 polymer ?
#
loop_
_entity_poly.entity_id
_entity_poly.type
_entity_poly.pdbx_seq_one_letter_code
_entity_poly.pdbx_strand_id
1 'polypeptide(L)'
;MGSKPWLYPAPSYRALETYWDIDDDAPGPRCGHTLTAVAATKSCGPRLILFGGATAIEGGAASAAPGIRLAGVTNSVHSYDVLTRKWTRIRPAGEPPSPRAAHAAAAVGTMVVFQGGIGPAGHSTDDLYVLDLTNDKFKWHRVVVQGQGPGPRYGHVMDLVAQRYLVTVSGNDGKRVLSDAWALDTAQKPYAWQRLNPEGDRPSARMYATASARSDGMFLLCGGRDSSGAPLADAYGLLMHRNGQWEWTLAPGVSPSPRYQHAAVFVGARLHVTGGVLRGGRAIEGEAAIAVLDTAAGVWLDRNGLVTSSRANKGHPDYDPSLELMRRCRHAAASVGVRIYIYGGLRGDMLLDDFLVAENSSFQSDINSPAITSERASLITSSKVNQSNTSSSTTLPSSDGELENPSAGGMSSMEKLREASAAEAEAANAVWHAVQAASAEDTSVSDDNSRAAETTSDGSDYEADVRLHPRAVVVAKEAMGNLGGMVRQLSLDQFENESRRMIPSNDLSYPTKKFTRQKSPQGLHKKVISILLRPRNWKAPANRRFFLDSYEVGELCYAAEQIFMHEPTVLQLKAPVKVFGDLHGQFGDLMRLFDEYGFPSTAGDITYIDYLFLGDYVDRGQHSLETITLLLALKIEYPDNVHLIRGNHEAADINALFGFRLECIERMGESDGIWAWTRFNQLFNYLPLAALIEKKIICMHGGIGRSIHTVEQIEKLERPITMDAGSIILMDLLWSDPTENDSVEGLRPNARGPGLVTFGCASLHSGLAFLSPLALGRSKGLSP
;
A
#
# COMPACT_ATOMS: atom_id res chain seq x y z
N MET A 1 -27.63 4.46 -26.23
CA MET A 1 -26.38 5.26 -26.17
C MET A 1 -25.72 4.91 -24.84
N GLY A 2 -24.42 4.59 -24.82
CA GLY A 2 -23.75 4.20 -23.58
C GLY A 2 -23.50 5.39 -22.65
N SER A 3 -23.73 5.21 -21.35
CA SER A 3 -23.21 6.12 -20.32
C SER A 3 -21.69 6.04 -20.29
N LYS A 4 -21.01 7.18 -20.40
CA LYS A 4 -19.55 7.26 -20.19
C LYS A 4 -19.22 6.96 -18.71
N PRO A 5 -18.01 6.47 -18.38
CA PRO A 5 -17.53 6.52 -17.00
C PRO A 5 -17.56 7.96 -16.49
N TRP A 6 -17.91 8.14 -15.21
CA TRP A 6 -18.06 9.46 -14.59
C TRP A 6 -16.69 10.05 -14.26
N LEU A 7 -16.06 10.67 -15.26
CA LEU A 7 -14.85 11.47 -15.09
C LEU A 7 -15.17 12.72 -14.28
N TYR A 8 -14.90 12.68 -12.97
CA TYR A 8 -15.01 13.84 -12.10
C TYR A 8 -14.04 14.94 -12.56
N PRO A 9 -14.44 16.22 -12.64
CA PRO A 9 -13.53 17.31 -12.96
C PRO A 9 -12.46 17.52 -11.88
N ALA A 10 -11.57 18.47 -12.12
CA ALA A 10 -10.66 18.98 -11.10
C ALA A 10 -11.44 19.75 -10.00
N PRO A 11 -11.04 19.63 -8.72
CA PRO A 11 -11.75 20.29 -7.62
C PRO A 11 -11.49 21.81 -7.61
N SER A 12 -12.43 22.57 -7.04
CA SER A 12 -12.26 24.01 -6.84
C SER A 12 -11.59 24.32 -5.50
N TYR A 13 -10.70 25.31 -5.48
CA TYR A 13 -9.94 25.72 -4.30
C TYR A 13 -10.58 26.95 -3.64
N ARG A 14 -10.51 27.01 -2.31
CA ARG A 14 -10.98 28.14 -1.49
C ARG A 14 -9.98 28.46 -0.39
N ALA A 15 -10.04 29.68 0.15
CA ALA A 15 -9.31 30.02 1.36
C ALA A 15 -9.79 29.16 2.55
N LEU A 16 -8.84 28.76 3.39
CA LEU A 16 -9.07 28.02 4.62
C LEU A 16 -8.80 28.95 5.82
N GLU A 17 -9.81 29.13 6.66
CA GLU A 17 -9.69 29.83 7.93
C GLU A 17 -8.84 28.99 8.91
N THR A 18 -7.90 29.65 9.59
CA THR A 18 -6.97 29.04 10.54
C THR A 18 -6.70 29.97 11.72
N TYR A 19 -6.30 29.38 12.84
CA TYR A 19 -6.10 30.07 14.11
C TYR A 19 -4.67 29.86 14.64
N TRP A 20 -4.22 30.74 15.53
CA TRP A 20 -2.94 30.67 16.22
C TRP A 20 -3.03 31.46 17.54
N ASP A 21 -2.16 31.19 18.52
CA ASP A 21 -2.23 31.86 19.83
C ASP A 21 -1.43 33.17 19.86
N ILE A 22 -0.29 33.20 19.15
CA ILE A 22 0.63 34.33 19.07
C ILE A 22 1.10 34.54 17.63
N ASP A 23 1.48 35.76 17.26
CA ASP A 23 1.89 36.05 15.87
C ASP A 23 3.13 35.24 15.41
N ASP A 24 3.96 34.77 16.35
CA ASP A 24 5.12 33.91 16.05
C ASP A 24 4.72 32.47 15.65
N ASP A 25 3.47 32.06 15.86
CA ASP A 25 2.93 30.76 15.40
C ASP A 25 2.49 30.79 13.92
N ALA A 26 2.20 31.99 13.38
CA ALA A 26 1.76 32.17 12.01
C ALA A 26 2.94 32.02 11.03
N PRO A 27 2.89 31.16 9.99
CA PRO A 27 4.05 30.95 9.13
C PRO A 27 4.45 32.18 8.30
N GLY A 28 3.52 33.09 8.02
CA GLY A 28 3.77 34.32 7.25
C GLY A 28 4.16 34.08 5.77
N PRO A 29 4.32 35.16 4.98
CA PRO A 29 4.45 35.07 3.53
C PRO A 29 5.77 34.43 3.10
N ARG A 30 5.70 33.35 2.30
CA ARG A 30 6.88 32.57 1.89
C ARG A 30 6.69 31.75 0.62
N CYS A 31 7.76 31.59 -0.15
CA CYS A 31 7.79 30.70 -1.31
C CYS A 31 9.01 29.76 -1.30
N GLY A 32 8.93 28.63 -2.01
CA GLY A 32 9.99 27.62 -2.07
C GLY A 32 10.22 26.89 -0.74
N HIS A 33 9.21 26.87 0.12
CA HIS A 33 9.15 26.04 1.33
C HIS A 33 8.63 24.63 0.99
N THR A 34 8.64 23.72 1.96
CA THR A 34 7.90 22.45 1.87
C THR A 34 6.72 22.45 2.83
N LEU A 35 5.68 21.70 2.47
CA LEU A 35 4.52 21.38 3.30
C LEU A 35 4.36 19.86 3.22
N THR A 36 4.46 19.15 4.33
CA THR A 36 4.49 17.68 4.34
C THR A 36 3.44 17.15 5.31
N ALA A 37 2.57 16.26 4.85
CA ALA A 37 1.57 15.60 5.69
C ALA A 37 2.21 14.51 6.55
N VAL A 38 1.84 14.46 7.83
CA VAL A 38 2.30 13.48 8.81
C VAL A 38 1.09 12.83 9.47
N ALA A 39 1.15 11.51 9.64
CA ALA A 39 0.10 10.73 10.27
C ALA A 39 -0.20 11.19 11.72
N ALA A 40 -1.41 10.87 12.18
CA ALA A 40 -1.79 11.10 13.57
C ALA A 40 -0.89 10.29 14.53
N THR A 41 -0.66 10.83 15.73
CA THR A 41 -0.01 10.11 16.84
C THR A 41 -1.07 9.72 17.87
N LYS A 42 -0.67 9.10 18.99
CA LYS A 42 -1.57 8.87 20.14
C LYS A 42 -2.00 10.17 20.84
N SER A 43 -1.28 11.28 20.61
CA SER A 43 -1.45 12.57 21.30
C SER A 43 -1.92 13.71 20.39
N CYS A 44 -1.81 13.59 19.07
CA CYS A 44 -2.11 14.64 18.10
C CYS A 44 -2.84 14.10 16.86
N GLY A 45 -3.67 14.93 16.23
CA GLY A 45 -4.30 14.59 14.96
C GLY A 45 -3.30 14.50 13.79
N PRO A 46 -3.78 14.23 12.56
CA PRO A 46 -2.95 14.37 11.37
C PRO A 46 -2.48 15.83 11.25
N ARG A 47 -1.20 16.02 10.94
CA ARG A 47 -0.53 17.33 10.94
C ARG A 47 0.06 17.64 9.57
N LEU A 48 0.13 18.92 9.24
CA LEU A 48 0.90 19.42 8.10
C LEU A 48 2.09 20.21 8.61
N ILE A 49 3.29 19.79 8.23
CA ILE A 49 4.55 20.36 8.68
C ILE A 49 5.11 21.27 7.59
N LEU A 50 5.17 22.56 7.88
CA LEU A 50 5.76 23.55 7.01
C LEU A 50 7.21 23.83 7.45
N PHE A 51 8.14 23.83 6.50
CA PHE A 51 9.55 24.15 6.75
C PHE A 51 10.18 25.05 5.68
N GLY A 52 10.96 26.02 6.15
CA GLY A 52 11.85 26.83 5.31
C GLY A 52 11.15 27.76 4.33
N GLY A 53 11.79 28.01 3.19
CA GLY A 53 11.39 28.96 2.17
C GLY A 53 12.05 30.34 2.30
N ALA A 54 11.83 31.19 1.30
CA ALA A 54 12.22 32.60 1.30
C ALA A 54 11.02 33.48 1.68
N THR A 55 11.21 34.39 2.64
CA THR A 55 10.22 35.35 3.15
C THR A 55 10.44 36.77 2.63
N ALA A 56 11.44 36.98 1.76
CA ALA A 56 11.64 38.22 1.02
C ALA A 56 12.12 37.95 -0.42
N ILE A 57 12.10 38.98 -1.27
CA ILE A 57 12.55 38.95 -2.67
C ILE A 57 13.34 40.23 -2.94
N GLU A 58 14.58 40.10 -3.40
CA GLU A 58 15.37 41.23 -3.91
C GLU A 58 14.99 41.52 -5.37
N GLY A 59 14.23 42.60 -5.59
CA GLY A 59 13.90 43.11 -6.92
C GLY A 59 15.00 44.02 -7.47
N GLY A 60 15.49 43.75 -8.68
CA GLY A 60 16.50 44.57 -9.35
C GLY A 60 16.41 44.46 -10.88
N ALA A 61 15.93 45.52 -11.54
CA ALA A 61 15.58 45.55 -12.97
C ALA A 61 16.79 45.57 -13.94
N ALA A 62 17.95 45.04 -13.54
CA ALA A 62 19.24 45.21 -14.22
C ALA A 62 20.01 43.92 -14.53
N SER A 63 19.57 42.73 -14.09
CA SER A 63 20.26 41.45 -14.35
C SER A 63 19.46 40.52 -15.26
N ALA A 64 19.98 40.22 -16.46
CA ALA A 64 19.36 39.34 -17.45
C ALA A 64 19.41 37.82 -17.10
N ALA A 65 19.39 37.47 -15.81
CA ALA A 65 19.43 36.09 -15.31
C ALA A 65 18.12 35.74 -14.59
N PRO A 66 17.33 34.74 -15.06
CA PRO A 66 16.02 34.41 -14.49
C PRO A 66 16.14 33.59 -13.20
N GLY A 67 16.55 34.25 -12.12
CA GLY A 67 16.68 33.69 -10.77
C GLY A 67 16.51 34.76 -9.68
N ILE A 68 15.51 34.57 -8.83
CA ILE A 68 15.31 35.35 -7.60
C ILE A 68 16.52 35.16 -6.68
N ARG A 69 17.13 36.26 -6.22
CA ARG A 69 18.05 36.23 -5.07
C ARG A 69 17.22 36.07 -3.80
N LEU A 70 17.54 35.01 -3.04
CA LEU A 70 16.74 34.54 -1.90
C LEU A 70 17.08 35.33 -0.63
N ALA A 71 16.72 36.60 -0.61
CA ALA A 71 16.75 37.40 0.61
C ALA A 71 15.79 36.81 1.66
N GLY A 72 16.21 36.78 2.92
CA GLY A 72 15.37 36.30 4.02
C GLY A 72 14.90 34.85 3.86
N VAL A 73 15.79 33.88 3.64
CA VAL A 73 15.44 32.46 3.85
C VAL A 73 15.37 32.13 5.34
N THR A 74 14.51 31.17 5.68
CA THR A 74 14.26 30.76 7.07
C THR A 74 14.50 29.26 7.27
N ASN A 75 14.68 28.83 8.52
CA ASN A 75 14.56 27.44 8.98
C ASN A 75 13.48 27.29 10.07
N SER A 76 12.51 28.21 10.11
CA SER A 76 11.32 28.10 10.96
C SER A 76 10.48 26.88 10.56
N VAL A 77 10.00 26.16 11.58
CA VAL A 77 9.11 24.99 11.46
C VAL A 77 7.75 25.34 12.04
N HIS A 78 6.69 25.09 11.30
CA HIS A 78 5.32 25.29 11.77
C HIS A 78 4.53 24.00 11.59
N SER A 79 3.70 23.68 12.57
CA SER A 79 2.78 22.54 12.55
C SER A 79 1.36 23.08 12.46
N TYR A 80 0.61 22.66 11.44
CA TYR A 80 -0.84 22.82 11.38
C TYR A 80 -1.51 21.52 11.81
N ASP A 81 -2.31 21.57 12.87
CA ASP A 81 -3.18 20.44 13.25
C ASP A 81 -4.51 20.55 12.49
N VAL A 82 -4.85 19.49 11.75
CA VAL A 82 -5.98 19.49 10.79
C VAL A 82 -7.35 19.42 11.48
N LEU A 83 -7.41 18.96 12.74
CA LEU A 83 -8.66 18.81 13.48
C LEU A 83 -9.04 20.12 14.19
N THR A 84 -8.07 20.73 14.88
CA THR A 84 -8.21 22.00 15.60
C THR A 84 -8.08 23.23 14.69
N ARG A 85 -7.59 23.05 13.46
CA ARG A 85 -7.30 24.11 12.47
C ARG A 85 -6.30 25.16 12.94
N LYS A 86 -5.39 24.75 13.83
CA LYS A 86 -4.46 25.63 14.52
C LYS A 86 -3.04 25.49 13.96
N TRP A 87 -2.40 26.62 13.69
CA TRP A 87 -0.95 26.72 13.48
C TRP A 87 -0.24 26.88 14.83
N THR A 88 0.94 26.27 14.93
CA THR A 88 1.88 26.47 16.05
C THR A 88 3.31 26.39 15.54
N ARG A 89 4.17 27.34 15.93
CA ARG A 89 5.60 27.33 15.62
C ARG A 89 6.33 26.42 16.59
N ILE A 90 6.67 25.23 16.10
CA ILE A 90 7.38 24.25 16.91
C ILE A 90 8.87 24.57 16.97
N ARG A 91 9.49 24.31 18.13
CA ARG A 91 10.91 24.55 18.38
C ARG A 91 11.57 23.22 18.82
N PRO A 92 11.88 22.31 17.88
CA PRO A 92 12.44 20.99 18.19
C PRO A 92 13.84 21.11 18.81
N ALA A 93 14.22 20.15 19.66
CA ALA A 93 15.54 20.11 20.28
C ALA A 93 16.61 19.53 19.34
N GLY A 94 17.85 19.99 19.47
CA GLY A 94 18.96 19.63 18.59
C GLY A 94 19.13 20.60 17.41
N GLU A 95 20.24 20.46 16.69
CA GLU A 95 20.63 21.41 15.64
C GLU A 95 19.71 21.32 14.40
N PRO A 96 18.99 22.40 14.02
CA PRO A 96 18.16 22.42 12.82
C PRO A 96 19.00 22.47 11.54
N PRO A 97 18.40 22.18 10.37
CA PRO A 97 19.02 22.50 9.09
C PRO A 97 19.22 24.02 8.95
N SER A 98 20.23 24.44 8.19
CA SER A 98 20.45 25.85 7.88
C SER A 98 19.28 26.48 7.09
N PRO A 99 18.99 27.79 7.26
CA PRO A 99 17.95 28.49 6.51
C PRO A 99 18.06 28.32 5.00
N ARG A 100 16.97 27.89 4.35
CA ARG A 100 16.98 27.43 2.96
C ARG A 100 15.63 27.48 2.26
N ALA A 101 15.67 27.45 0.94
CA ALA A 101 14.51 27.23 0.08
C ALA A 101 14.82 26.21 -1.02
N ALA A 102 13.79 25.69 -1.70
CA ALA A 102 13.88 24.71 -2.78
C ALA A 102 14.67 23.43 -2.41
N HIS A 103 14.64 23.06 -1.14
CA HIS A 103 14.87 21.71 -0.64
C HIS A 103 13.67 20.81 -0.97
N ALA A 104 13.82 19.50 -0.85
CA ALA A 104 12.69 18.57 -0.87
C ALA A 104 12.44 18.01 0.55
N ALA A 105 11.22 17.52 0.79
CA ALA A 105 10.85 16.91 2.06
C ALA A 105 9.81 15.79 1.87
N ALA A 106 9.98 14.68 2.59
CA ALA A 106 9.13 13.50 2.52
C ALA A 106 8.75 13.00 3.93
N ALA A 107 7.59 12.37 4.06
CA ALA A 107 7.17 11.75 5.32
C ALA A 107 7.72 10.31 5.43
N VAL A 108 8.21 9.93 6.61
CA VAL A 108 8.60 8.56 6.95
C VAL A 108 7.91 8.19 8.26
N GLY A 109 6.71 7.63 8.14
CA GLY A 109 5.81 7.37 9.27
C GLY A 109 5.42 8.67 9.99
N THR A 110 5.86 8.81 11.25
CA THR A 110 5.68 10.00 12.10
C THR A 110 6.81 11.03 12.00
N MET A 111 7.79 10.83 11.10
CA MET A 111 8.94 11.72 10.94
C MET A 111 8.89 12.44 9.59
N VAL A 112 9.55 13.60 9.48
CA VAL A 112 9.75 14.29 8.19
C VAL A 112 11.25 14.34 7.87
N VAL A 113 11.61 13.94 6.66
CA VAL A 113 12.98 13.94 6.16
C VAL A 113 13.16 15.05 5.15
N PHE A 114 14.21 15.86 5.31
CA PHE A 114 14.53 17.03 4.48
C PHE A 114 15.89 16.83 3.81
N GLN A 115 15.98 17.13 2.52
CA GLN A 115 17.20 16.93 1.72
C GLN A 115 17.59 18.18 0.94
N GLY A 116 18.86 18.59 1.09
CA GLY A 116 19.48 19.65 0.31
C GLY A 116 18.72 20.98 0.28
N GLY A 117 18.67 21.62 -0.89
CA GLY A 117 18.15 22.98 -1.07
C GLY A 117 19.26 24.04 -1.11
N ILE A 118 18.86 25.31 -1.24
CA ILE A 118 19.75 26.46 -1.43
C ILE A 118 19.59 27.50 -0.31
N GLY A 119 20.71 27.90 0.29
CA GLY A 119 20.77 28.89 1.39
C GLY A 119 20.96 30.33 0.91
N PRO A 120 21.10 31.31 1.84
CA PRO A 120 21.21 32.73 1.48
C PRO A 120 22.49 33.06 0.70
N ALA A 121 23.57 32.29 0.93
CA ALA A 121 24.83 32.38 0.18
C ALA A 121 24.76 31.86 -1.27
N GLY A 122 23.59 31.36 -1.72
CA GLY A 122 23.41 30.82 -3.07
C GLY A 122 24.02 29.43 -3.30
N HIS A 123 24.65 28.81 -2.29
CA HIS A 123 25.17 27.45 -2.37
C HIS A 123 24.08 26.41 -2.14
N SER A 124 24.13 25.33 -2.92
CA SER A 124 23.33 24.12 -2.70
C SER A 124 23.91 23.25 -1.58
N THR A 125 23.07 22.42 -0.97
CA THR A 125 23.42 21.52 0.13
C THR A 125 23.07 20.07 -0.22
N ASP A 126 23.80 19.11 0.35
CA ASP A 126 23.67 17.66 0.19
C ASP A 126 23.25 16.95 1.48
N ASP A 127 23.01 17.73 2.54
CA ASP A 127 22.66 17.23 3.86
C ASP A 127 21.26 16.61 3.90
N LEU A 128 21.12 15.65 4.81
CA LEU A 128 19.89 14.92 5.08
C LEU A 128 19.56 15.08 6.57
N TYR A 129 18.39 15.61 6.87
CA TYR A 129 17.92 15.88 8.23
C TYR A 129 16.56 15.22 8.47
N VAL A 130 16.37 14.67 9.66
CA VAL A 130 15.11 14.10 10.15
C VAL A 130 14.58 14.99 11.26
N LEU A 131 13.30 15.36 11.15
CA LEU A 131 12.51 15.90 12.24
C LEU A 131 11.65 14.77 12.81
N ASP A 132 11.97 14.32 14.02
CA ASP A 132 11.17 13.34 14.75
C ASP A 132 9.99 14.02 15.45
N LEU A 133 8.77 13.59 15.09
CA LEU A 133 7.50 14.06 15.67
C LEU A 133 6.71 12.92 16.34
N THR A 134 7.36 11.78 16.61
CA THR A 134 6.78 10.54 17.16
C THR A 134 6.39 10.69 18.64
N ASN A 135 7.10 11.54 19.37
CA ASN A 135 6.85 11.90 20.76
C ASN A 135 6.66 13.41 20.87
N ASP A 136 5.95 13.89 21.90
CA ASP A 136 5.64 15.33 22.06
C ASP A 136 6.90 16.22 22.26
N LYS A 137 8.05 15.61 22.56
CA LYS A 137 9.38 16.26 22.61
C LYS A 137 10.09 16.10 21.25
N PHE A 138 9.67 16.90 20.28
CA PHE A 138 10.19 16.89 18.91
C PHE A 138 11.70 17.14 18.84
N LYS A 139 12.40 16.49 17.90
CA LYS A 139 13.87 16.57 17.75
C LYS A 139 14.35 16.67 16.32
N TRP A 140 15.46 17.38 16.14
CA TRP A 140 16.26 17.35 14.92
C TRP A 140 17.39 16.33 15.01
N HIS A 141 17.55 15.54 13.94
CA HIS A 141 18.64 14.60 13.77
C HIS A 141 19.26 14.76 12.38
N ARG A 142 20.55 15.08 12.30
CA ARG A 142 21.30 15.00 11.02
C ARG A 142 21.61 13.53 10.74
N VAL A 143 21.23 13.04 9.57
CA VAL A 143 21.50 11.67 9.14
C VAL A 143 22.89 11.60 8.54
N VAL A 144 23.72 10.68 9.04
CA VAL A 144 24.98 10.31 8.40
C VAL A 144 24.68 9.20 7.40
N VAL A 145 25.03 9.44 6.13
CA VAL A 145 24.94 8.45 5.04
C VAL A 145 26.34 8.03 4.62
N GLN A 146 26.50 6.76 4.23
CA GLN A 146 27.75 6.20 3.71
C GLN A 146 27.77 6.16 2.18
N GLY A 147 28.98 6.12 1.62
CA GLY A 147 29.21 6.02 0.17
C GLY A 147 29.00 7.34 -0.58
N GLN A 148 28.78 7.24 -1.88
CA GLN A 148 28.35 8.37 -2.69
C GLN A 148 26.84 8.53 -2.59
N GLY A 149 26.36 9.78 -2.54
CA GLY A 149 24.93 10.09 -2.59
C GLY A 149 24.57 11.06 -3.72
N PRO A 150 23.32 11.56 -3.76
CA PRO A 150 22.86 12.51 -4.76
C PRO A 150 23.64 13.84 -4.78
N GLY A 151 24.43 14.16 -3.75
CA GLY A 151 25.24 15.37 -3.71
C GLY A 151 24.42 16.67 -3.66
N PRO A 152 25.08 17.85 -3.72
CA PRO A 152 24.46 19.09 -3.31
C PRO A 152 23.52 19.65 -4.37
N ARG A 153 22.20 19.61 -4.12
CA ARG A 153 21.17 19.94 -5.11
C ARG A 153 19.98 20.71 -4.57
N TYR A 154 19.37 21.51 -5.43
CA TYR A 154 18.14 22.29 -5.15
C TYR A 154 17.16 22.21 -6.32
N GLY A 155 15.86 22.44 -6.04
CA GLY A 155 14.80 22.28 -7.04
C GLY A 155 14.69 20.85 -7.59
N HIS A 156 15.11 19.87 -6.80
CA HIS A 156 14.90 18.43 -7.01
C HIS A 156 13.55 18.02 -6.41
N VAL A 157 13.17 16.75 -6.59
CA VAL A 157 12.03 16.13 -5.92
C VAL A 157 12.50 14.96 -5.05
N MET A 158 11.76 14.67 -3.99
CA MET A 158 12.01 13.55 -3.08
C MET A 158 10.69 13.11 -2.43
N ASP A 159 10.39 11.82 -2.42
CA ASP A 159 9.24 11.25 -1.69
C ASP A 159 9.53 9.81 -1.21
N LEU A 160 8.69 9.26 -0.32
CA LEU A 160 8.82 7.88 0.18
C LEU A 160 8.06 6.89 -0.71
N VAL A 161 8.80 6.02 -1.39
CA VAL A 161 8.28 5.04 -2.34
C VAL A 161 8.23 3.66 -1.70
N ALA A 162 7.14 2.92 -1.95
CA ALA A 162 6.86 1.60 -1.38
C ALA A 162 7.06 1.53 0.16
N GLN A 163 6.81 2.64 0.86
CA GLN A 163 6.99 2.82 2.31
C GLN A 163 8.41 2.55 2.86
N ARG A 164 9.42 2.39 1.98
CA ARG A 164 10.80 1.97 2.34
C ARG A 164 11.91 2.75 1.64
N TYR A 165 11.69 3.22 0.41
CA TYR A 165 12.73 3.85 -0.39
C TYR A 165 12.50 5.35 -0.47
N LEU A 166 13.38 6.12 0.16
CA LEU A 166 13.44 7.57 0.02
C LEU A 166 14.05 7.88 -1.35
N VAL A 167 13.22 8.23 -2.34
CA VAL A 167 13.67 8.39 -3.73
C VAL A 167 13.82 9.85 -4.10
N THR A 168 15.07 10.28 -4.33
CA THR A 168 15.43 11.61 -4.84
C THR A 168 15.60 11.56 -6.36
N VAL A 169 15.00 12.50 -7.10
CA VAL A 169 15.13 12.60 -8.56
C VAL A 169 15.39 14.04 -9.02
N SER A 170 16.28 14.20 -10.01
CA SER A 170 16.53 15.45 -10.77
C SER A 170 17.04 16.63 -9.92
N GLY A 171 16.90 17.87 -10.40
CA GLY A 171 17.32 19.10 -9.71
C GLY A 171 18.48 19.81 -10.40
N ASN A 172 19.21 20.63 -9.64
CA ASN A 172 20.38 21.37 -10.13
C ASN A 172 21.51 21.35 -9.09
N ASP A 173 22.75 21.04 -9.52
CA ASP A 173 23.96 20.93 -8.67
C ASP A 173 24.69 22.27 -8.42
N GLY A 174 24.10 23.39 -8.85
CA GLY A 174 24.71 24.72 -8.90
C GLY A 174 25.50 24.99 -10.19
N LYS A 175 25.73 23.98 -11.03
CA LYS A 175 26.46 24.07 -12.32
C LYS A 175 25.63 23.54 -13.49
N ARG A 176 24.81 22.51 -13.27
CA ARG A 176 24.06 21.74 -14.28
C ARG A 176 22.71 21.31 -13.74
N VAL A 177 21.77 21.11 -14.65
CA VAL A 177 20.48 20.46 -14.39
C VAL A 177 20.67 18.93 -14.49
N LEU A 178 19.97 18.16 -13.65
CA LEU A 178 20.21 16.74 -13.41
C LEU A 178 19.03 15.86 -13.88
N SER A 179 19.34 14.61 -14.27
CA SER A 179 18.37 13.58 -14.68
C SER A 179 18.51 12.26 -13.90
N ASP A 180 19.30 12.26 -12.82
CA ASP A 180 19.58 11.07 -12.04
C ASP A 180 18.48 10.81 -10.99
N ALA A 181 18.36 9.53 -10.63
CA ALA A 181 17.48 9.04 -9.57
C ALA A 181 18.32 8.25 -8.57
N TRP A 182 18.03 8.42 -7.29
CA TRP A 182 18.71 7.77 -6.17
C TRP A 182 17.69 7.30 -5.16
N ALA A 183 17.89 6.12 -4.59
CA ALA A 183 17.09 5.59 -3.49
C ALA A 183 17.94 5.47 -2.21
N LEU A 184 17.34 5.79 -1.08
CA LEU A 184 17.86 5.47 0.25
C LEU A 184 16.89 4.49 0.90
N ASP A 185 17.38 3.30 1.26
CA ASP A 185 16.59 2.35 2.05
C ASP A 185 16.48 2.86 3.50
N THR A 186 15.27 3.14 3.97
CA THR A 186 15.03 3.63 5.34
C THR A 186 15.07 2.53 6.40
N ALA A 187 14.96 1.26 6.00
CA ALA A 187 15.01 0.10 6.89
C ALA A 187 16.43 -0.43 7.08
N GLN A 188 17.30 -0.34 6.06
CA GLN A 188 18.66 -0.87 6.12
C GLN A 188 19.65 0.11 6.77
N LYS A 189 20.52 -0.42 7.66
CA LYS A 189 21.66 0.31 8.24
C LYS A 189 22.97 -0.44 7.95
N PRO A 190 24.10 0.25 7.71
CA PRO A 190 24.26 1.71 7.66
C PRO A 190 23.51 2.32 6.46
N TYR A 191 22.97 3.52 6.65
CA TYR A 191 22.23 4.23 5.59
C TYR A 191 23.17 4.57 4.43
N ALA A 192 22.90 4.05 3.24
CA ALA A 192 23.69 4.29 2.04
C ALA A 192 22.79 4.57 0.83
N TRP A 193 23.15 5.57 0.03
CA TRP A 193 22.40 5.93 -1.17
C TRP A 193 22.75 5.01 -2.33
N GLN A 194 21.75 4.35 -2.91
CA GLN A 194 21.89 3.60 -4.15
C GLN A 194 21.52 4.49 -5.33
N ARG A 195 22.43 4.64 -6.30
CA ARG A 195 22.10 5.26 -7.58
C ARG A 195 21.24 4.31 -8.41
N LEU A 196 20.03 4.74 -8.76
CA LEU A 196 19.16 3.98 -9.64
C LEU A 196 19.59 4.16 -11.09
N ASN A 197 19.47 3.09 -11.89
CA ASN A 197 19.60 3.14 -13.35
C ASN A 197 18.34 2.53 -14.01
N PRO A 198 17.13 3.07 -13.77
CA PRO A 198 15.87 2.39 -14.13
C PRO A 198 15.76 2.17 -15.63
N GLU A 199 15.03 1.15 -16.08
CA GLU A 199 14.76 0.92 -17.50
C GLU A 199 13.62 1.83 -18.02
N GLY A 200 13.22 1.65 -19.29
CA GLY A 200 12.08 2.36 -19.88
C GLY A 200 12.31 3.85 -20.21
N ASP A 201 11.21 4.63 -20.16
CA ASP A 201 11.08 6.01 -20.64
C ASP A 201 11.76 7.03 -19.70
N ARG A 202 13.10 7.04 -19.67
CA ARG A 202 13.87 7.89 -18.74
C ARG A 202 13.56 9.40 -18.92
N PRO A 203 13.18 10.13 -17.85
CA PRO A 203 12.94 11.56 -17.91
C PRO A 203 14.21 12.35 -18.23
N SER A 204 14.07 13.36 -19.10
CA SER A 204 15.14 14.31 -19.40
C SER A 204 15.56 15.15 -18.19
N ALA A 205 16.80 15.68 -18.23
CA ALA A 205 17.36 16.49 -17.15
C ALA A 205 16.50 17.73 -16.86
N ARG A 206 16.04 17.85 -15.61
CA ARG A 206 15.06 18.88 -15.21
C ARG A 206 15.27 19.41 -13.79
N MET A 207 14.79 20.62 -13.54
CA MET A 207 14.67 21.19 -12.20
C MET A 207 13.31 21.88 -12.02
N TYR A 208 12.86 22.04 -10.77
CA TYR A 208 11.53 22.53 -10.41
C TYR A 208 10.37 21.80 -11.11
N ALA A 209 10.59 20.51 -11.40
CA ALA A 209 9.51 19.54 -11.55
C ALA A 209 8.84 19.32 -10.18
N THR A 210 7.74 18.57 -10.17
CA THR A 210 7.16 18.05 -8.92
C THR A 210 6.99 16.55 -9.03
N ALA A 211 6.93 15.88 -7.88
CA ALA A 211 6.57 14.48 -7.80
C ALA A 211 5.80 14.21 -6.52
N SER A 212 5.05 13.11 -6.52
CA SER A 212 4.43 12.54 -5.32
C SER A 212 4.41 11.02 -5.46
N ALA A 213 4.60 10.31 -4.36
CA ALA A 213 4.40 8.88 -4.27
C ALA A 213 2.92 8.58 -3.97
N ARG A 214 2.33 7.65 -4.72
CA ARG A 214 1.05 7.03 -4.38
C ARG A 214 1.30 5.89 -3.38
N SER A 215 0.30 5.54 -2.59
CA SER A 215 0.38 4.56 -1.49
C SER A 215 0.81 3.15 -1.91
N ASP A 216 0.76 2.85 -3.21
CA ASP A 216 1.20 1.59 -3.83
C ASP A 216 2.68 1.57 -4.24
N GLY A 217 3.41 2.68 -4.07
CA GLY A 217 4.80 2.79 -4.50
C GLY A 217 4.99 3.24 -5.95
N MET A 218 3.96 3.77 -6.61
CA MET A 218 4.14 4.52 -7.85
C MET A 218 4.60 5.95 -7.53
N PHE A 219 5.83 6.31 -7.92
CA PHE A 219 6.35 7.67 -7.81
C PHE A 219 6.13 8.41 -9.13
N LEU A 220 5.26 9.43 -9.15
CA LEU A 220 4.92 10.13 -10.40
C LEU A 220 5.56 11.52 -10.47
N LEU A 221 6.54 11.66 -11.36
CA LEU A 221 7.27 12.89 -11.68
C LEU A 221 6.58 13.65 -12.81
N CYS A 222 6.31 14.95 -12.67
CA CYS A 222 5.69 15.75 -13.74
C CYS A 222 6.33 17.13 -13.96
N GLY A 223 6.36 17.53 -15.24
CA GLY A 223 6.83 18.82 -15.73
C GLY A 223 8.26 19.15 -15.31
N GLY A 224 8.47 20.43 -14.96
CA GLY A 224 9.78 21.01 -14.65
C GLY A 224 10.31 21.87 -15.79
N ARG A 225 11.58 22.28 -15.68
CA ARG A 225 12.30 22.96 -16.77
C ARG A 225 13.63 22.32 -17.06
N ASP A 226 14.02 22.31 -18.33
CA ASP A 226 15.33 21.82 -18.80
C ASP A 226 16.48 22.82 -18.50
N SER A 227 17.67 22.54 -19.02
CA SER A 227 18.84 23.42 -18.96
C SER A 227 18.72 24.70 -19.80
N SER A 228 17.81 24.77 -20.79
CA SER A 228 17.49 25.99 -21.55
C SER A 228 16.45 26.89 -20.86
N GLY A 229 15.85 26.41 -19.76
CA GLY A 229 14.70 27.05 -19.14
C GLY A 229 13.39 26.88 -19.94
N ALA A 230 13.33 25.92 -20.86
CA ALA A 230 12.07 25.49 -21.46
C ALA A 230 11.21 24.75 -20.41
N PRO A 231 9.93 25.12 -20.23
CA PRO A 231 9.01 24.34 -19.41
C PRO A 231 8.69 23.01 -20.11
N LEU A 232 8.53 21.95 -19.33
CA LEU A 232 8.24 20.60 -19.80
C LEU A 232 6.79 20.21 -19.47
N ALA A 233 6.13 19.45 -20.34
CA ALA A 233 4.74 18.99 -20.17
C ALA A 233 4.64 17.49 -19.85
N ASP A 234 5.72 16.75 -20.05
CA ASP A 234 5.82 15.32 -19.82
C ASP A 234 5.64 14.96 -18.33
N ALA A 235 5.20 13.73 -18.11
CA ALA A 235 5.09 13.14 -16.79
C ALA A 235 5.41 11.64 -16.89
N TYR A 236 5.95 11.07 -15.83
CA TYR A 236 6.48 9.71 -15.82
C TYR A 236 6.18 9.04 -14.48
N GLY A 237 5.73 7.79 -14.51
CA GLY A 237 5.73 6.92 -13.35
C GLY A 237 7.09 6.24 -13.21
N LEU A 238 7.63 6.22 -12.00
CA LEU A 238 8.72 5.34 -11.58
C LEU A 238 8.12 4.26 -10.68
N LEU A 239 8.37 3.01 -11.01
CA LEU A 239 7.88 1.82 -10.31
C LEU A 239 9.05 0.88 -9.99
N MET A 240 8.89 0.07 -8.94
CA MET A 240 9.81 -1.01 -8.58
C MET A 240 9.11 -2.36 -8.79
N HIS A 241 9.70 -3.19 -9.64
CA HIS A 241 9.27 -4.57 -9.89
C HIS A 241 9.67 -5.50 -8.75
N ARG A 242 9.04 -6.69 -8.66
CA ARG A 242 9.30 -7.66 -7.57
C ARG A 242 10.72 -8.25 -7.57
N ASN A 243 11.42 -8.18 -8.71
CA ASN A 243 12.84 -8.53 -8.82
C ASN A 243 13.78 -7.41 -8.35
N GLY A 244 13.26 -6.33 -7.77
CA GLY A 244 14.03 -5.17 -7.30
C GLY A 244 14.49 -4.22 -8.42
N GLN A 245 14.17 -4.50 -9.68
CA GLN A 245 14.46 -3.56 -10.77
C GLN A 245 13.48 -2.38 -10.76
N TRP A 246 13.98 -1.23 -11.15
CA TRP A 246 13.22 0.00 -11.28
C TRP A 246 12.95 0.29 -12.76
N GLU A 247 11.77 0.80 -13.10
CA GLU A 247 11.40 1.18 -14.46
C GLU A 247 10.72 2.56 -14.48
N TRP A 248 11.07 3.38 -15.48
CA TRP A 248 10.33 4.57 -15.86
C TRP A 248 9.32 4.26 -16.98
N THR A 249 8.09 4.72 -16.84
CA THR A 249 7.06 4.63 -17.90
C THR A 249 6.47 6.01 -18.14
N LEU A 250 6.30 6.42 -19.39
CA LEU A 250 5.61 7.66 -19.73
C LEU A 250 4.16 7.63 -19.20
N ALA A 251 3.75 8.66 -18.46
CA ALA A 251 2.41 8.74 -17.90
C ALA A 251 1.36 8.97 -19.01
N PRO A 252 0.17 8.36 -18.90
CA PRO A 252 -0.81 8.35 -19.99
C PRO A 252 -1.52 9.69 -20.19
N GLY A 253 -2.09 9.85 -21.40
CA GLY A 253 -2.86 11.03 -21.81
C GLY A 253 -2.01 12.24 -22.21
N VAL A 254 -2.67 13.37 -22.48
CA VAL A 254 -2.01 14.63 -22.87
C VAL A 254 -2.08 15.62 -21.71
N SER A 255 -0.93 15.90 -21.11
CA SER A 255 -0.80 16.94 -20.07
C SER A 255 -1.22 18.31 -20.60
N PRO A 256 -2.05 19.08 -19.86
CA PRO A 256 -2.72 20.26 -20.40
C PRO A 256 -1.79 21.43 -20.73
N SER A 257 -0.66 21.61 -20.02
CA SER A 257 0.36 22.60 -20.41
C SER A 257 1.75 22.39 -19.77
N PRO A 258 2.84 22.70 -20.50
CA PRO A 258 4.20 22.62 -19.98
C PRO A 258 4.45 23.64 -18.86
N ARG A 259 5.02 23.21 -17.73
CA ARG A 259 5.10 24.02 -16.51
C ARG A 259 6.24 23.64 -15.56
N TYR A 260 6.78 24.63 -14.84
CA TYR A 260 7.70 24.43 -13.70
C TYR A 260 7.26 25.26 -12.48
N GLN A 261 7.79 24.95 -11.29
CA GLN A 261 7.42 25.60 -10.01
C GLN A 261 5.91 25.56 -9.69
N HIS A 262 5.22 24.55 -10.19
CA HIS A 262 3.89 24.14 -9.72
C HIS A 262 4.02 23.37 -8.40
N ALA A 263 2.91 22.90 -7.85
CA ALA A 263 2.88 21.84 -6.83
C ALA A 263 2.07 20.64 -7.35
N ALA A 264 2.39 19.42 -6.92
CA ALA A 264 1.59 18.23 -7.19
C ALA A 264 1.48 17.32 -5.96
N VAL A 265 0.33 16.66 -5.79
CA VAL A 265 0.11 15.70 -4.70
C VAL A 265 -0.95 14.65 -5.07
N PHE A 266 -0.77 13.41 -4.61
CA PHE A 266 -1.79 12.36 -4.78
C PHE A 266 -2.96 12.49 -3.79
N VAL A 267 -4.16 12.17 -4.28
CA VAL A 267 -5.34 11.82 -3.48
C VAL A 267 -5.97 10.58 -4.11
N GLY A 268 -5.73 9.41 -3.50
CA GLY A 268 -6.06 8.12 -4.09
C GLY A 268 -5.35 7.93 -5.44
N ALA A 269 -6.10 7.58 -6.50
CA ALA A 269 -5.55 7.44 -7.86
C ALA A 269 -5.40 8.77 -8.62
N ARG A 270 -5.72 9.92 -8.02
CA ARG A 270 -5.70 11.23 -8.72
C ARG A 270 -4.48 12.05 -8.29
N LEU A 271 -3.59 12.39 -9.23
CA LEU A 271 -2.50 13.35 -9.01
C LEU A 271 -3.00 14.75 -9.32
N HIS A 272 -3.14 15.59 -8.30
CA HIS A 272 -3.61 16.97 -8.45
C HIS A 272 -2.42 17.91 -8.61
N VAL A 273 -2.35 18.61 -9.75
CA VAL A 273 -1.29 19.54 -10.16
C VAL A 273 -1.83 20.97 -10.18
N THR A 274 -1.14 21.90 -9.52
CA THR A 274 -1.63 23.27 -9.31
C THR A 274 -0.58 24.35 -9.58
N GLY A 275 -1.04 25.45 -10.19
CA GLY A 275 -0.26 26.63 -10.53
C GLY A 275 0.94 26.33 -11.43
N GLY A 276 2.02 27.06 -11.16
CA GLY A 276 3.28 27.01 -11.88
C GLY A 276 3.47 28.18 -12.85
N VAL A 277 4.59 28.14 -13.57
CA VAL A 277 5.00 29.15 -14.56
C VAL A 277 5.37 28.53 -15.90
N LEU A 278 5.14 29.33 -16.95
CA LEU A 278 5.57 29.09 -18.33
C LEU A 278 7.00 29.65 -18.56
N ARG A 279 7.53 29.47 -19.78
CA ARG A 279 8.80 30.09 -20.21
C ARG A 279 8.80 31.60 -19.92
N GLY A 280 9.88 32.08 -19.30
CA GLY A 280 10.01 33.48 -18.90
C GLY A 280 9.34 33.83 -17.56
N GLY A 281 8.89 32.85 -16.77
CA GLY A 281 8.38 33.08 -15.42
C GLY A 281 6.95 33.63 -15.33
N ARG A 282 6.22 33.71 -16.45
CA ARG A 282 4.80 34.09 -16.46
C ARG A 282 3.98 33.01 -15.74
N ALA A 283 3.17 33.41 -14.77
CA ALA A 283 2.24 32.52 -14.08
C ALA A 283 1.28 31.83 -15.07
N ILE A 284 0.83 30.63 -14.72
CA ILE A 284 -0.27 29.96 -15.41
C ILE A 284 -1.59 30.52 -14.88
N GLU A 285 -2.52 30.77 -15.81
CA GLU A 285 -3.72 31.59 -15.59
C GLU A 285 -4.97 30.85 -16.09
N GLY A 286 -6.11 31.15 -15.46
CA GLY A 286 -7.40 30.53 -15.78
C GLY A 286 -7.40 29.02 -15.52
N GLU A 287 -8.24 28.29 -16.26
CA GLU A 287 -8.45 26.84 -16.12
C GLU A 287 -7.16 26.01 -16.17
N ALA A 288 -6.17 26.41 -16.97
CA ALA A 288 -4.88 25.72 -17.05
C ALA A 288 -4.10 25.74 -15.72
N ALA A 289 -4.45 26.59 -14.75
CA ALA A 289 -3.81 26.64 -13.44
C ALA A 289 -4.13 25.41 -12.56
N ILE A 290 -5.13 24.60 -12.90
CA ILE A 290 -5.43 23.34 -12.21
C ILE A 290 -5.46 22.20 -13.25
N ALA A 291 -4.81 21.09 -12.93
CA ALA A 291 -4.86 19.87 -13.72
C ALA A 291 -4.89 18.65 -12.80
N VAL A 292 -5.54 17.58 -13.21
CA VAL A 292 -5.58 16.32 -12.46
C VAL A 292 -5.31 15.17 -13.41
N LEU A 293 -4.25 14.40 -13.17
CA LEU A 293 -4.05 13.12 -13.85
C LEU A 293 -4.77 12.04 -13.04
N ASP A 294 -5.84 11.49 -13.59
CA ASP A 294 -6.44 10.26 -13.08
C ASP A 294 -5.63 9.07 -13.58
N THR A 295 -4.88 8.46 -12.67
CA THR A 295 -3.97 7.34 -12.98
C THR A 295 -4.67 5.97 -12.99
N ALA A 296 -5.97 5.91 -12.69
CA ALA A 296 -6.78 4.71 -12.89
C ALA A 296 -7.50 4.76 -14.26
N ALA A 297 -8.03 5.93 -14.64
CA ALA A 297 -8.66 6.13 -15.93
C ALA A 297 -7.66 6.47 -17.06
N GLY A 298 -6.41 6.78 -16.74
CA GLY A 298 -5.33 7.05 -17.70
C GLY A 298 -5.46 8.40 -18.42
N VAL A 299 -6.10 9.40 -17.79
CA VAL A 299 -6.48 10.67 -18.45
C VAL A 299 -6.17 11.91 -17.63
N TRP A 300 -5.83 12.99 -18.33
CA TRP A 300 -5.73 14.33 -17.75
C TRP A 300 -7.08 15.04 -17.76
N LEU A 301 -7.36 15.75 -16.67
CA LEU A 301 -8.64 16.39 -16.37
C LEU A 301 -8.41 17.84 -15.91
N ASP A 302 -9.28 18.76 -16.33
CA ASP A 302 -9.39 20.14 -15.81
C ASP A 302 -10.76 20.32 -15.12
N ARG A 303 -11.19 21.57 -14.81
CA ARG A 303 -12.52 21.78 -14.18
C ARG A 303 -13.68 21.57 -15.16
N ASN A 304 -13.42 21.56 -16.46
CA ASN A 304 -14.38 21.27 -17.54
C ASN A 304 -14.50 19.77 -17.84
N GLY A 305 -13.61 18.94 -17.26
CA GLY A 305 -13.57 17.49 -17.45
C GLY A 305 -12.37 17.05 -18.27
N LEU A 306 -12.59 16.29 -19.34
CA LEU A 306 -11.50 15.63 -20.09
C LEU A 306 -10.66 16.60 -20.94
N VAL A 307 -9.35 16.64 -20.69
CA VAL A 307 -8.37 17.37 -21.50
C VAL A 307 -8.21 16.67 -22.85
N THR A 308 -8.94 17.15 -23.86
CA THR A 308 -8.97 16.56 -25.21
C THR A 308 -7.98 17.18 -26.19
N SER A 309 -7.38 18.33 -25.86
CA SER A 309 -6.26 18.92 -26.61
C SER A 309 -5.52 19.95 -25.75
N SER A 310 -4.26 20.26 -26.08
CA SER A 310 -3.42 21.28 -25.43
C SER A 310 -3.80 22.73 -25.82
N ARG A 311 -5.08 22.98 -26.12
CA ARG A 311 -5.55 24.29 -26.62
C ARG A 311 -5.91 25.23 -25.48
N ALA A 312 -5.22 26.37 -25.41
CA ALA A 312 -5.69 27.54 -24.67
C ALA A 312 -7.03 28.01 -25.27
N ASN A 313 -8.12 27.71 -24.59
CA ASN A 313 -9.47 27.96 -25.09
C ASN A 313 -9.79 29.46 -24.99
N LYS A 314 -9.91 30.15 -26.14
CA LYS A 314 -10.29 31.58 -26.20
C LYS A 314 -11.81 31.76 -26.01
N GLY A 315 -12.33 31.26 -24.90
CA GLY A 315 -13.64 31.65 -24.39
C GLY A 315 -13.57 33.04 -23.75
N HIS A 316 -14.68 33.76 -23.73
CA HIS A 316 -14.81 34.95 -22.88
C HIS A 316 -14.86 34.46 -21.42
N PRO A 317 -13.99 34.91 -20.51
CA PRO A 317 -14.00 34.42 -19.14
C PRO A 317 -15.19 34.99 -18.38
N ASP A 318 -16.02 34.10 -17.83
CA ASP A 318 -16.72 34.41 -16.60
C ASP A 318 -15.67 34.52 -15.48
N TYR A 319 -15.76 35.58 -14.66
CA TYR A 319 -14.76 35.86 -13.63
C TYR A 319 -14.96 34.94 -12.42
N ASP A 320 -14.29 33.79 -12.43
CA ASP A 320 -14.22 32.87 -11.29
C ASP A 320 -13.01 33.21 -10.38
N PRO A 321 -13.24 33.72 -9.15
CA PRO A 321 -12.15 34.07 -8.23
C PRO A 321 -11.27 32.88 -7.81
N SER A 322 -11.79 31.64 -7.87
CA SER A 322 -11.04 30.44 -7.47
C SER A 322 -9.91 30.10 -8.44
N LEU A 323 -9.99 30.54 -9.70
CA LEU A 323 -8.90 30.43 -10.67
C LEU A 323 -7.74 31.37 -10.36
N GLU A 324 -8.04 32.60 -9.95
CA GLU A 324 -7.01 33.58 -9.56
C GLU A 324 -6.25 33.11 -8.31
N LEU A 325 -6.90 32.37 -7.39
CA LEU A 325 -6.20 31.72 -6.27
C LEU A 325 -5.05 30.82 -6.73
N MET A 326 -5.23 30.06 -7.83
CA MET A 326 -4.23 29.13 -8.37
C MET A 326 -3.20 29.79 -9.30
N ARG A 327 -3.35 31.07 -9.63
CA ARG A 327 -2.32 31.89 -10.29
C ARG A 327 -1.17 32.19 -9.34
N ARG A 328 -0.34 31.17 -9.08
CA ARG A 328 0.82 31.20 -8.18
C ARG A 328 1.87 30.18 -8.61
N CYS A 329 3.10 30.34 -8.12
CA CYS A 329 4.16 29.33 -8.24
C CYS A 329 4.97 29.25 -6.94
N ARG A 330 5.79 28.20 -6.80
CA ARG A 330 6.64 27.93 -5.61
C ARG A 330 5.86 27.86 -4.29
N HIS A 331 4.56 27.59 -4.36
CA HIS A 331 3.74 27.14 -3.24
C HIS A 331 4.07 25.66 -2.94
N ALA A 332 3.75 25.21 -1.73
CA ALA A 332 3.76 23.80 -1.40
C ALA A 332 2.34 23.25 -1.31
N ALA A 333 2.18 21.95 -1.60
CA ALA A 333 0.91 21.24 -1.48
C ALA A 333 1.08 19.94 -0.69
N ALA A 334 0.05 19.55 0.06
CA ALA A 334 -0.01 18.30 0.81
C ALA A 334 -1.46 17.77 0.86
N SER A 335 -1.65 16.47 1.12
CA SER A 335 -2.98 15.87 1.23
C SER A 335 -3.19 15.15 2.56
N VAL A 336 -4.42 15.19 3.07
CA VAL A 336 -4.86 14.44 4.26
C VAL A 336 -6.27 13.92 3.99
N GLY A 337 -6.40 12.59 3.87
CA GLY A 337 -7.63 11.97 3.38
C GLY A 337 -8.01 12.49 1.99
N VAL A 338 -9.24 12.97 1.84
CA VAL A 338 -9.74 13.57 0.58
C VAL A 338 -9.40 15.05 0.40
N ARG A 339 -8.74 15.69 1.37
CA ARG A 339 -8.42 17.13 1.34
C ARG A 339 -7.03 17.40 0.78
N ILE A 340 -6.95 18.44 -0.06
CA ILE A 340 -5.72 19.00 -0.61
C ILE A 340 -5.52 20.37 0.03
N TYR A 341 -4.33 20.61 0.58
CA TYR A 341 -3.93 21.85 1.23
C TYR A 341 -2.81 22.50 0.42
N ILE A 342 -2.87 23.81 0.24
CA ILE A 342 -1.85 24.62 -0.45
C ILE A 342 -1.50 25.82 0.42
N TYR A 343 -0.20 26.03 0.70
CA TYR A 343 0.28 27.20 1.44
C TYR A 343 1.13 28.13 0.57
N GLY A 344 0.85 29.44 0.67
CA GLY A 344 1.71 30.52 0.22
C GLY A 344 2.17 30.42 -1.23
N GLY A 345 3.45 30.73 -1.48
CA GLY A 345 4.03 30.81 -2.82
C GLY A 345 4.25 32.25 -3.29
N LEU A 346 4.19 32.46 -4.61
CA LEU A 346 4.54 33.70 -5.29
C LEU A 346 3.55 34.01 -6.43
N ARG A 347 3.03 35.24 -6.48
CA ARG A 347 2.25 35.79 -7.61
C ARG A 347 2.87 37.11 -8.07
N GLY A 348 3.48 37.12 -9.26
CA GLY A 348 4.33 38.24 -9.68
C GLY A 348 5.53 38.37 -8.72
N ASP A 349 5.69 39.53 -8.10
CA ASP A 349 6.69 39.79 -7.05
C ASP A 349 6.11 39.71 -5.63
N MET A 350 4.81 39.39 -5.48
CA MET A 350 4.13 39.27 -4.18
C MET A 350 4.26 37.85 -3.62
N LEU A 351 4.98 37.72 -2.49
CA LEU A 351 4.92 36.52 -1.66
C LEU A 351 3.53 36.37 -1.03
N LEU A 352 3.08 35.13 -0.92
CA LEU A 352 1.76 34.78 -0.39
C LEU A 352 1.91 34.07 0.96
N ASP A 353 0.99 34.35 1.87
CA ASP A 353 0.77 33.74 3.19
C ASP A 353 -0.56 32.99 3.30
N ASP A 354 -1.38 33.04 2.25
CA ASP A 354 -2.71 32.43 2.24
C ASP A 354 -2.64 30.91 2.25
N PHE A 355 -3.55 30.31 3.02
CA PHE A 355 -3.72 28.86 3.11
C PHE A 355 -5.03 28.47 2.44
N LEU A 356 -4.96 27.53 1.52
CA LEU A 356 -6.07 27.12 0.67
C LEU A 356 -6.38 25.64 0.86
N VAL A 357 -7.66 25.29 0.68
CA VAL A 357 -8.14 23.91 0.70
C VAL A 357 -9.02 23.60 -0.51
N ALA A 358 -8.93 22.37 -0.99
CA ALA A 358 -9.88 21.74 -1.88
C ALA A 358 -10.27 20.34 -1.35
N GLU A 359 -11.47 19.88 -1.68
CA GLU A 359 -11.95 18.53 -1.36
C GLU A 359 -12.14 17.74 -2.66
N ASN A 360 -11.48 16.59 -2.75
CA ASN A 360 -11.60 15.64 -3.86
C ASN A 360 -12.72 14.64 -3.54
N SER A 361 -13.95 15.13 -3.39
CA SER A 361 -15.11 14.33 -3.01
C SER A 361 -15.67 13.50 -4.17
N SER A 362 -15.25 12.24 -4.25
CA SER A 362 -15.88 11.21 -5.09
C SER A 362 -17.18 10.63 -4.49
N PHE A 363 -17.56 11.07 -3.29
CA PHE A 363 -18.80 10.72 -2.62
C PHE A 363 -19.56 11.99 -2.21
N GLN A 364 -20.79 12.11 -2.70
CA GLN A 364 -21.85 12.90 -2.08
C GLN A 364 -23.02 11.93 -1.83
N SER A 365 -23.07 11.35 -0.63
CA SER A 365 -24.09 10.39 -0.25
C SER A 365 -25.35 11.13 0.22
N ASP A 366 -26.30 11.33 -0.69
CA ASP A 366 -27.67 11.69 -0.31
C ASP A 366 -28.30 10.52 0.47
N ILE A 367 -28.41 10.66 1.79
CA ILE A 367 -29.44 10.04 2.64
C ILE A 367 -29.57 10.85 3.95
N ASN A 368 -30.77 11.41 4.13
CA ASN A 368 -31.39 12.01 5.31
C ASN A 368 -30.59 12.18 6.62
N SER A 369 -30.58 13.43 7.09
CA SER A 369 -30.88 13.77 8.50
C SER A 369 -31.78 15.01 8.53
N PRO A 370 -32.64 15.17 9.56
CA PRO A 370 -33.86 15.96 9.45
C PRO A 370 -33.64 17.48 9.47
N ALA A 371 -34.64 18.20 8.98
CA ALA A 371 -34.65 19.66 8.94
C ALA A 371 -34.57 20.29 10.34
N ILE A 372 -33.64 21.24 10.50
CA ILE A 372 -33.75 22.32 11.49
C ILE A 372 -34.08 23.59 10.71
N THR A 373 -35.04 24.37 11.21
CA THR A 373 -35.69 25.46 10.50
C THR A 373 -34.81 26.70 10.34
N SER A 374 -35.03 27.41 9.23
CA SER A 374 -34.47 28.74 8.96
C SER A 374 -34.77 29.72 10.10
N GLU A 375 -33.75 30.47 10.54
CA GLU A 375 -33.90 31.87 10.96
C GLU A 375 -32.89 32.78 10.25
N ARG A 376 -33.41 33.47 9.23
CA ARG A 376 -33.33 34.94 9.08
C ARG A 376 -31.96 35.63 9.12
N ALA A 377 -31.52 36.10 7.96
CA ALA A 377 -30.39 37.02 7.83
C ALA A 377 -30.69 38.44 8.38
N SER A 378 -29.68 39.08 8.98
CA SER A 378 -29.68 40.51 9.30
C SER A 378 -28.32 41.15 9.01
N LEU A 379 -28.35 42.17 8.15
CA LEU A 379 -27.26 43.01 7.61
C LEU A 379 -26.39 43.75 8.67
N ILE A 380 -25.30 44.40 8.19
CA ILE A 380 -24.52 45.51 8.82
C ILE A 380 -23.53 45.03 9.94
N THR A 381 -22.23 45.42 10.02
CA THR A 381 -21.39 46.44 9.34
C THR A 381 -19.93 45.97 9.11
N SER A 382 -19.06 46.84 8.57
CA SER A 382 -17.65 46.65 8.26
C SER A 382 -16.64 47.06 9.36
N SER A 383 -15.35 46.81 9.10
CA SER A 383 -14.12 47.34 9.76
C SER A 383 -13.84 46.86 11.21
N LYS A 384 -12.64 46.45 11.65
CA LYS A 384 -11.19 46.68 11.35
C LYS A 384 -10.50 47.56 12.41
N VAL A 385 -9.25 47.17 12.71
CA VAL A 385 -8.27 47.82 13.61
C VAL A 385 -8.59 47.72 15.10
N ASN A 386 -7.59 47.32 15.89
CA ASN A 386 -7.49 47.70 17.29
C ASN A 386 -6.05 48.14 17.56
N GLN A 387 -5.86 49.32 18.14
CA GLN A 387 -4.55 49.82 18.59
C GLN A 387 -4.45 49.66 20.11
N SER A 388 -3.22 49.70 20.63
CA SER A 388 -2.93 49.67 22.06
C SER A 388 -3.54 50.85 22.82
N ASN A 389 -3.99 50.62 24.06
CA ASN A 389 -3.45 51.40 25.18
C ASN A 389 -3.67 50.77 26.56
N THR A 390 -2.85 51.25 27.50
CA THR A 390 -2.71 50.84 28.90
C THR A 390 -3.81 51.36 29.84
N SER A 391 -4.14 50.62 30.91
CA SER A 391 -3.87 51.03 32.31
C SER A 391 -4.48 50.09 33.38
N SER A 392 -3.75 49.88 34.49
CA SER A 392 -4.17 49.66 35.91
C SER A 392 -5.64 49.26 36.27
N SER A 393 -5.92 48.44 37.30
CA SER A 393 -5.23 48.28 38.61
C SER A 393 -5.58 46.97 39.38
N THR A 394 -4.76 46.65 40.40
CA THR A 394 -5.03 45.94 41.70
C THR A 394 -6.46 45.44 42.02
N THR A 395 -6.69 44.31 42.73
CA THR A 395 -6.03 43.78 43.96
C THR A 395 -6.05 42.24 44.13
N LEU A 396 -5.14 41.71 44.96
CA LEU A 396 -5.13 40.37 45.63
C LEU A 396 -5.74 40.49 47.06
N PRO A 397 -5.80 39.46 47.95
CA PRO A 397 -5.40 38.04 47.90
C PRO A 397 -6.62 37.10 48.25
N SER A 398 -6.62 35.95 48.97
CA SER A 398 -5.65 35.04 49.64
C SER A 398 -6.31 33.67 49.94
N SER A 399 -5.50 32.61 50.14
CA SER A 399 -5.61 31.52 51.17
C SER A 399 -6.90 30.69 51.39
N ASP A 400 -6.89 29.45 51.88
CA ASP A 400 -5.94 28.30 51.96
C ASP A 400 -6.76 27.11 52.55
N GLY A 401 -6.28 25.85 52.47
CA GLY A 401 -6.97 24.74 53.16
C GLY A 401 -6.53 23.32 52.77
N GLU A 402 -5.49 22.80 53.42
CA GLU A 402 -5.08 21.39 53.36
C GLU A 402 -5.85 20.51 54.38
N LEU A 403 -5.90 19.20 54.15
CA LEU A 403 -6.11 18.16 55.16
C LEU A 403 -5.50 16.83 54.70
N GLU A 404 -4.91 16.04 55.61
CA GLU A 404 -4.04 14.91 55.30
C GLU A 404 -4.68 13.51 55.54
N ASN A 405 -4.23 12.50 54.76
CA ASN A 405 -3.83 11.11 55.12
C ASN A 405 -4.68 10.21 56.10
N PRO A 406 -4.48 8.86 56.19
CA PRO A 406 -3.34 8.06 55.74
C PRO A 406 -3.61 6.67 55.08
N SER A 407 -2.52 5.96 54.78
CA SER A 407 -2.30 4.49 54.83
C SER A 407 -2.51 3.58 53.59
N ALA A 408 -1.38 3.35 52.89
CA ALA A 408 -0.76 2.06 52.52
C ALA A 408 -1.59 0.87 51.94
N GLY A 409 -1.14 0.36 50.77
CA GLY A 409 -1.23 -1.08 50.46
C GLY A 409 -1.35 -1.48 48.97
N GLY A 410 -0.24 -1.73 48.27
CA GLY A 410 -0.23 -2.50 47.01
C GLY A 410 0.65 -1.93 45.88
N MET A 411 1.80 -2.56 45.61
CA MET A 411 2.61 -2.27 44.41
C MET A 411 1.97 -2.90 43.16
N SER A 412 1.97 -2.17 42.04
CA SER A 412 1.37 -2.62 40.78
C SER A 412 2.22 -3.68 40.07
N SER A 413 1.56 -4.64 39.41
CA SER A 413 2.23 -5.68 38.60
C SER A 413 3.08 -5.10 37.45
N MET A 414 2.75 -3.89 36.97
CA MET A 414 3.53 -3.22 35.91
C MET A 414 4.91 -2.72 36.37
N GLU A 415 5.11 -2.43 37.66
CA GLU A 415 6.42 -1.97 38.15
C GLU A 415 7.42 -3.12 38.23
N LYS A 416 6.98 -4.31 38.66
CA LYS A 416 7.83 -5.52 38.66
C LYS A 416 8.25 -5.95 37.25
N LEU A 417 7.39 -5.75 36.25
CA LEU A 417 7.74 -5.97 34.84
C LEU A 417 8.79 -4.95 34.35
N ARG A 418 8.68 -3.69 34.78
CA ARG A 418 9.64 -2.62 34.43
C ARG A 418 11.04 -2.88 35.01
N GLU A 419 11.13 -3.38 36.24
CA GLU A 419 12.40 -3.76 36.86
C GLU A 419 13.02 -5.00 36.19
N ALA A 420 12.21 -6.00 35.85
CA ALA A 420 12.68 -7.18 35.12
C ALA A 420 13.28 -6.83 33.75
N SER A 421 12.58 -6.01 32.94
CA SER A 421 13.08 -5.59 31.63
C SER A 421 14.33 -4.71 31.68
N ALA A 422 14.57 -4.00 32.80
CA ALA A 422 15.82 -3.27 33.01
C ALA A 422 16.99 -4.23 33.27
N ALA A 423 16.78 -5.24 34.12
CA ALA A 423 17.80 -6.26 34.43
C ALA A 423 18.18 -7.11 33.20
N GLU A 424 17.21 -7.47 32.35
CA GLU A 424 17.47 -8.19 31.09
C GLU A 424 18.33 -7.36 30.11
N ALA A 425 18.08 -6.05 30.00
CA ALA A 425 18.87 -5.16 29.14
C ALA A 425 20.32 -5.02 29.63
N GLU A 426 20.53 -4.99 30.95
CA GLU A 426 21.86 -4.90 31.56
C GLU A 426 22.64 -6.23 31.42
N ALA A 427 21.97 -7.37 31.60
CA ALA A 427 22.53 -8.70 31.34
C ALA A 427 22.92 -8.90 29.87
N ALA A 428 22.09 -8.44 28.92
CA ALA A 428 22.39 -8.53 27.48
C ALA A 428 23.66 -7.73 27.10
N ASN A 429 23.84 -6.54 27.68
CA ASN A 429 25.08 -5.76 27.50
C ASN A 429 26.30 -6.45 28.10
N ALA A 430 26.18 -7.07 29.28
CA ALA A 430 27.28 -7.81 29.91
C ALA A 430 27.77 -8.99 29.04
N VAL A 431 26.83 -9.77 28.46
CA VAL A 431 27.15 -10.85 27.51
C VAL A 431 27.81 -10.30 26.25
N TRP A 432 27.33 -9.18 25.70
CA TRP A 432 27.92 -8.55 24.51
C TRP A 432 29.37 -8.10 24.72
N HIS A 433 29.70 -7.57 25.90
CA HIS A 433 31.08 -7.22 26.25
C HIS A 433 31.98 -8.46 26.46
N ALA A 434 31.46 -9.55 27.03
CA ALA A 434 32.20 -10.80 27.16
C ALA A 434 32.56 -11.43 25.80
N VAL A 435 31.63 -11.39 24.83
CA VAL A 435 31.86 -11.89 23.46
C VAL A 435 32.95 -11.10 22.74
N GLN A 436 32.98 -9.77 22.87
CA GLN A 436 34.04 -8.95 22.25
C GLN A 436 35.44 -9.19 22.86
N ALA A 437 35.51 -9.54 24.15
CA ALA A 437 36.78 -9.90 24.79
C ALA A 437 37.33 -11.25 24.31
N ALA A 438 36.45 -12.21 23.98
CA ALA A 438 36.83 -13.53 23.50
C ALA A 438 37.22 -13.58 22.01
N SER A 439 36.94 -12.53 21.23
CA SER A 439 37.21 -12.47 19.78
C SER A 439 38.51 -11.73 19.40
N ALA A 440 39.43 -11.54 20.34
CA ALA A 440 40.66 -10.75 20.15
C ALA A 440 41.95 -11.59 20.02
N GLU A 441 41.90 -12.90 20.29
CA GLU A 441 43.06 -13.82 20.24
C GLU A 441 42.81 -14.99 19.27
N ASP A 442 42.92 -14.75 17.97
CA ASP A 442 43.60 -15.68 17.04
C ASP A 442 43.72 -15.08 15.63
N THR A 443 44.95 -14.89 15.13
CA THR A 443 45.22 -14.67 13.69
C THR A 443 46.72 -14.80 13.40
N SER A 444 47.16 -15.90 12.79
CA SER A 444 48.51 -15.97 12.21
C SER A 444 48.67 -17.08 11.14
N VAL A 445 49.62 -16.84 10.22
CA VAL A 445 50.32 -17.80 9.32
C VAL A 445 49.68 -18.21 7.97
N SER A 446 50.16 -17.52 6.92
CA SER A 446 50.55 -17.95 5.55
C SER A 446 49.57 -18.46 4.48
N ASP A 447 49.72 -17.89 3.28
CA ASP A 447 49.35 -18.41 1.96
C ASP A 447 50.16 -19.65 1.50
N ASP A 448 49.66 -20.40 0.51
CA ASP A 448 50.42 -20.66 -0.73
C ASP A 448 49.51 -21.03 -1.93
N ASN A 449 50.10 -21.18 -3.11
CA ASN A 449 49.50 -21.28 -4.44
C ASN A 449 49.18 -22.73 -4.89
N SER A 450 48.20 -22.91 -5.80
CA SER A 450 48.51 -23.08 -7.24
C SER A 450 47.31 -23.53 -8.13
N ARG A 451 47.56 -23.47 -9.45
CA ARG A 451 46.61 -23.47 -10.57
C ARG A 451 46.02 -24.85 -10.96
N ALA A 452 44.71 -24.82 -11.27
CA ALA A 452 44.03 -25.33 -12.48
C ALA A 452 44.62 -26.46 -13.36
N ALA A 453 43.74 -27.40 -13.77
CA ALA A 453 43.54 -27.80 -15.17
C ALA A 453 42.21 -28.57 -15.36
N GLU A 454 41.65 -28.54 -16.58
CA GLU A 454 40.51 -29.39 -17.02
C GLU A 454 41.02 -30.58 -17.85
N THR A 455 40.32 -31.72 -17.81
CA THR A 455 40.36 -32.75 -18.88
C THR A 455 39.06 -33.57 -18.91
N THR A 456 38.69 -34.11 -20.07
CA THR A 456 37.41 -34.77 -20.35
C THR A 456 37.57 -36.19 -20.94
N SER A 457 36.44 -36.88 -21.13
CA SER A 457 36.15 -38.03 -22.02
C SER A 457 36.28 -39.48 -21.52
N ASP A 458 35.16 -40.20 -21.71
CA ASP A 458 34.92 -41.58 -22.18
C ASP A 458 35.45 -42.84 -21.47
N GLY A 459 34.50 -43.71 -21.06
CA GLY A 459 34.24 -44.90 -21.91
C GLY A 459 34.17 -46.31 -21.28
N SER A 460 32.97 -46.75 -20.85
CA SER A 460 32.47 -48.17 -20.84
C SER A 460 33.22 -49.24 -19.96
N ASP A 461 32.62 -50.31 -19.42
CA ASP A 461 31.21 -50.75 -19.34
C ASP A 461 31.00 -51.77 -18.18
N TYR A 462 29.76 -52.28 -18.05
CA TYR A 462 29.29 -53.48 -17.30
C TYR A 462 28.44 -53.30 -16.01
N GLU A 463 27.12 -53.22 -16.26
CA GLU A 463 26.02 -53.96 -15.61
C GLU A 463 25.90 -54.11 -14.08
N ALA A 464 24.85 -53.48 -13.53
CA ALA A 464 23.80 -54.19 -12.78
C ALA A 464 22.45 -53.44 -12.90
N ASP A 465 21.44 -54.02 -13.56
CA ASP A 465 20.09 -53.43 -13.72
C ASP A 465 19.18 -53.80 -12.53
N VAL A 466 18.54 -52.80 -11.90
CA VAL A 466 17.49 -53.00 -10.89
C VAL A 466 16.30 -52.08 -11.18
N ARG A 467 15.25 -52.66 -11.77
CA ARG A 467 13.97 -51.99 -12.02
C ARG A 467 13.01 -52.20 -10.85
N LEU A 468 12.21 -51.18 -10.53
CA LEU A 468 11.05 -51.33 -9.65
C LEU A 468 9.76 -51.24 -10.47
N HIS A 469 8.90 -52.23 -10.31
CA HIS A 469 7.61 -52.34 -10.99
C HIS A 469 6.48 -51.80 -10.10
N PRO A 470 5.38 -51.23 -10.65
CA PRO A 470 4.27 -50.74 -9.84
C PRO A 470 3.55 -51.81 -8.99
N ARG A 471 2.84 -51.31 -7.97
CA ARG A 471 1.93 -52.00 -7.03
C ARG A 471 2.60 -52.73 -5.85
N ALA A 472 2.69 -52.03 -4.72
CA ALA A 472 2.67 -52.68 -3.41
C ALA A 472 1.23 -53.01 -3.01
N VAL A 473 0.98 -54.22 -2.50
CA VAL A 473 -0.29 -54.64 -1.90
C VAL A 473 0.00 -55.11 -0.48
N VAL A 474 -0.65 -54.50 0.52
CA VAL A 474 -0.63 -55.01 1.90
C VAL A 474 -1.83 -55.92 2.09
N VAL A 475 -1.57 -57.16 2.50
CA VAL A 475 -2.61 -58.19 2.68
C VAL A 475 -3.15 -58.13 4.11
N ALA A 476 -4.46 -57.91 4.25
CA ALA A 476 -5.22 -58.25 5.45
C ALA A 476 -5.80 -59.68 5.31
N LYS A 477 -5.95 -60.39 6.43
CA LYS A 477 -6.14 -61.84 6.47
C LYS A 477 -7.60 -62.27 6.67
N GLU A 478 -8.02 -63.25 5.85
CA GLU A 478 -9.18 -64.16 6.00
C GLU A 478 -10.62 -63.60 6.08
N ALA A 479 -11.38 -63.88 5.02
CA ALA A 479 -12.73 -64.44 5.12
C ALA A 479 -12.98 -65.37 3.91
N MET A 480 -13.69 -66.49 4.11
CA MET A 480 -14.02 -67.44 3.03
C MET A 480 -15.40 -67.17 2.44
N GLY A 481 -15.55 -67.25 1.12
CA GLY A 481 -16.86 -67.22 0.46
C GLY A 481 -16.74 -67.21 -1.07
N ASN A 482 -17.37 -68.17 -1.74
CA ASN A 482 -17.27 -68.35 -3.19
C ASN A 482 -18.68 -68.34 -3.81
N LEU A 483 -18.98 -67.36 -4.67
CA LEU A 483 -19.99 -67.48 -5.74
C LEU A 483 -19.90 -66.29 -6.70
N GLY A 484 -19.56 -66.56 -7.96
CA GLY A 484 -19.60 -65.55 -9.03
C GLY A 484 -21.01 -65.41 -9.59
N GLY A 485 -21.46 -64.18 -9.84
CA GLY A 485 -22.78 -63.91 -10.42
C GLY A 485 -22.92 -62.49 -10.97
N MET A 486 -23.09 -62.39 -12.29
CA MET A 486 -23.63 -61.23 -13.02
C MET A 486 -22.99 -59.84 -12.76
N VAL A 487 -22.02 -59.48 -13.61
CA VAL A 487 -22.00 -58.12 -14.20
C VAL A 487 -21.99 -58.28 -15.73
N ARG A 488 -23.03 -57.78 -16.41
CA ARG A 488 -23.03 -57.67 -17.87
C ARG A 488 -22.40 -56.34 -18.26
N GLN A 489 -21.51 -56.40 -19.26
CA GLN A 489 -20.94 -55.23 -19.90
C GLN A 489 -22.03 -54.50 -20.71
N LEU A 490 -22.21 -53.20 -20.44
CA LEU A 490 -23.05 -52.29 -21.21
C LEU A 490 -22.28 -50.98 -21.44
N SER A 491 -22.36 -50.43 -22.65
CA SER A 491 -21.70 -49.16 -23.02
C SER A 491 -22.55 -47.94 -22.62
N LEU A 492 -21.90 -46.79 -22.48
CA LEU A 492 -22.47 -45.60 -21.85
C LEU A 492 -23.61 -44.93 -22.65
N ASP A 493 -23.74 -45.27 -23.93
CA ASP A 493 -24.59 -44.55 -24.91
C ASP A 493 -26.11 -44.82 -24.78
N GLN A 494 -26.53 -45.73 -23.89
CA GLN A 494 -27.94 -46.14 -23.79
C GLN A 494 -28.79 -45.37 -22.78
N PHE A 495 -28.21 -44.56 -21.89
CA PHE A 495 -28.96 -43.90 -20.81
C PHE A 495 -29.63 -42.56 -21.17
N GLU A 496 -29.20 -41.85 -22.23
CA GLU A 496 -29.76 -40.53 -22.54
C GLU A 496 -31.15 -40.56 -23.21
N ASN A 497 -31.59 -41.72 -23.74
CA ASN A 497 -32.81 -41.83 -24.55
C ASN A 497 -34.08 -42.23 -23.80
N GLU A 498 -34.01 -42.75 -22.57
CA GLU A 498 -35.24 -43.16 -21.82
C GLU A 498 -35.97 -41.98 -21.16
N SER A 499 -35.33 -40.81 -21.04
CA SER A 499 -35.93 -39.59 -20.47
C SER A 499 -37.02 -38.93 -21.35
N ARG A 500 -37.29 -39.46 -22.56
CA ARG A 500 -38.20 -38.84 -23.56
C ARG A 500 -39.48 -39.63 -23.87
N ARG A 501 -40.06 -40.34 -22.90
CA ARG A 501 -41.41 -40.96 -23.06
C ARG A 501 -42.29 -40.87 -21.80
N MET A 502 -42.98 -39.73 -21.62
CA MET A 502 -44.25 -39.63 -20.88
C MET A 502 -44.97 -38.31 -21.17
N ILE A 503 -46.00 -38.34 -22.03
CA ILE A 503 -46.96 -37.24 -22.25
C ILE A 503 -48.35 -37.85 -22.56
N PRO A 504 -49.38 -37.54 -21.76
CA PRO A 504 -50.78 -37.45 -22.21
C PRO A 504 -51.13 -36.00 -22.63
N SER A 505 -52.13 -35.83 -23.49
CA SER A 505 -52.41 -34.59 -24.24
C SER A 505 -53.61 -33.77 -23.71
N ASN A 506 -53.91 -32.65 -24.40
CA ASN A 506 -55.09 -31.76 -24.26
C ASN A 506 -55.02 -30.75 -23.07
N ASP A 507 -55.43 -29.46 -23.20
CA ASP A 507 -55.79 -28.70 -24.40
C ASP A 507 -55.71 -27.15 -24.24
N LEU A 508 -55.86 -26.43 -25.36
CA LEU A 508 -56.40 -25.06 -25.53
C LEU A 508 -55.81 -23.82 -24.76
N SER A 509 -54.85 -23.17 -25.44
CA SER A 509 -55.01 -21.78 -25.97
C SER A 509 -54.71 -20.48 -25.14
N TYR A 510 -54.08 -19.52 -25.85
CA TYR A 510 -54.02 -18.05 -25.66
C TYR A 510 -53.17 -17.45 -24.50
N PRO A 511 -52.71 -16.17 -24.62
CA PRO A 511 -51.30 -15.87 -24.34
C PRO A 511 -51.05 -15.05 -23.05
N THR A 512 -49.99 -15.42 -22.33
CA THR A 512 -49.55 -14.72 -21.11
C THR A 512 -48.15 -14.10 -21.28
N LYS A 513 -47.95 -12.96 -20.62
CA LYS A 513 -46.76 -12.11 -20.64
C LYS A 513 -45.45 -12.91 -20.43
N LYS A 514 -44.41 -12.60 -21.22
CA LYS A 514 -43.07 -13.17 -21.05
C LYS A 514 -42.41 -12.72 -19.74
N PHE A 515 -42.66 -13.44 -18.65
CA PHE A 515 -41.70 -13.52 -17.55
C PHE A 515 -40.49 -14.33 -18.03
N THR A 516 -39.32 -13.71 -18.13
CA THR A 516 -38.05 -14.42 -18.30
C THR A 516 -37.70 -15.15 -17.01
N ARG A 517 -38.15 -16.41 -16.93
CA ARG A 517 -37.88 -17.38 -15.88
C ARG A 517 -36.41 -17.36 -15.46
N GLN A 518 -36.12 -16.79 -14.29
CA GLN A 518 -34.84 -16.99 -13.61
C GLN A 518 -34.61 -18.49 -13.39
N LYS A 519 -33.36 -18.94 -13.55
CA LYS A 519 -32.92 -20.28 -13.15
C LYS A 519 -32.39 -20.20 -11.71
N SER A 520 -32.62 -21.25 -10.93
CA SER A 520 -31.96 -21.47 -9.64
C SER A 520 -30.45 -21.77 -9.83
N PRO A 521 -29.60 -21.57 -8.81
CA PRO A 521 -28.13 -21.64 -8.93
C PRO A 521 -27.53 -23.06 -9.05
N GLN A 522 -28.35 -24.05 -9.46
CA GLN A 522 -27.93 -25.45 -9.53
C GLN A 522 -27.00 -25.70 -10.73
N GLY A 523 -25.70 -25.81 -10.45
CA GLY A 523 -24.67 -26.28 -11.40
C GLY A 523 -23.57 -25.27 -11.75
N LEU A 524 -23.57 -24.04 -11.22
CA LEU A 524 -22.54 -23.05 -11.53
C LEU A 524 -21.13 -23.48 -11.10
N HIS A 525 -20.99 -24.04 -9.89
CA HIS A 525 -19.74 -24.67 -9.44
C HIS A 525 -19.31 -25.81 -10.38
N LYS A 526 -20.24 -26.62 -10.91
CA LYS A 526 -19.93 -27.69 -11.89
C LYS A 526 -19.49 -27.13 -13.25
N LYS A 527 -20.07 -26.01 -13.71
CA LYS A 527 -19.59 -25.25 -14.87
C LYS A 527 -18.13 -24.84 -14.65
N VAL A 528 -17.81 -24.20 -13.52
CA VAL A 528 -16.45 -23.76 -13.19
C VAL A 528 -15.46 -24.92 -13.14
N ILE A 529 -15.78 -25.99 -12.40
CA ILE A 529 -14.94 -27.20 -12.29
C ILE A 529 -14.68 -27.82 -13.68
N SER A 530 -15.71 -28.01 -14.51
CA SER A 530 -15.54 -28.63 -15.84
C SER A 530 -14.73 -27.79 -16.84
N ILE A 531 -14.60 -26.47 -16.59
CA ILE A 531 -13.81 -25.55 -17.41
C ILE A 531 -12.37 -25.42 -16.89
N LEU A 532 -12.20 -25.28 -15.57
CA LEU A 532 -10.91 -24.96 -14.95
C LEU A 532 -10.11 -26.17 -14.45
N LEU A 533 -10.75 -27.19 -13.89
CA LEU A 533 -10.07 -28.35 -13.30
C LEU A 533 -9.57 -29.30 -14.40
N ARG A 534 -8.46 -28.94 -15.04
CA ARG A 534 -7.90 -29.64 -16.21
C ARG A 534 -6.39 -29.87 -16.09
N PRO A 535 -5.90 -30.66 -15.10
CA PRO A 535 -4.49 -30.72 -14.74
C PRO A 535 -3.53 -30.92 -15.95
N ARG A 536 -3.81 -31.90 -16.81
CA ARG A 536 -3.03 -32.22 -18.03
C ARG A 536 -3.18 -31.26 -19.20
N ASN A 537 -4.28 -30.53 -19.27
CA ASN A 537 -4.80 -29.96 -20.52
C ASN A 537 -5.24 -28.50 -20.41
N TRP A 538 -5.04 -27.84 -19.26
CA TRP A 538 -5.32 -26.43 -19.10
C TRP A 538 -4.38 -25.57 -19.95
N LYS A 539 -4.92 -24.52 -20.56
CA LYS A 539 -4.19 -23.50 -21.33
C LYS A 539 -4.86 -22.15 -21.11
N ALA A 540 -4.07 -21.10 -20.92
CA ALA A 540 -4.57 -19.74 -20.72
C ALA A 540 -5.44 -19.27 -21.91
N PRO A 541 -6.60 -18.60 -21.68
CA PRO A 541 -7.44 -18.07 -22.75
C PRO A 541 -6.73 -16.99 -23.58
N ALA A 542 -6.57 -17.22 -24.89
CA ALA A 542 -5.83 -16.34 -25.79
C ALA A 542 -6.39 -14.90 -25.91
N ASN A 543 -7.66 -14.68 -25.55
CA ASN A 543 -8.31 -13.36 -25.55
C ASN A 543 -8.31 -12.67 -24.17
N ARG A 544 -7.67 -13.27 -23.16
CA ARG A 544 -7.59 -12.84 -21.73
C ARG A 544 -8.92 -12.54 -21.03
N ARG A 545 -10.09 -12.66 -21.67
CA ARG A 545 -11.39 -12.50 -20.99
C ARG A 545 -11.61 -13.61 -19.98
N PHE A 546 -12.33 -13.30 -18.90
CA PHE A 546 -12.85 -14.31 -18.00
C PHE A 546 -14.13 -14.94 -18.57
N PHE A 547 -14.45 -16.18 -18.16
CA PHE A 547 -15.53 -16.98 -18.75
C PHE A 547 -16.84 -16.97 -17.94
N LEU A 548 -16.80 -16.36 -16.75
CA LEU A 548 -17.98 -15.97 -15.99
C LEU A 548 -18.22 -14.47 -16.20
N ASP A 549 -19.49 -14.05 -16.17
CA ASP A 549 -19.84 -12.64 -15.99
C ASP A 549 -19.79 -12.23 -14.50
N SER A 550 -20.01 -10.95 -14.22
CA SER A 550 -20.04 -10.42 -12.85
C SER A 550 -21.09 -11.13 -11.99
N TYR A 551 -22.30 -11.29 -12.50
CA TYR A 551 -23.40 -11.92 -11.77
C TYR A 551 -23.09 -13.38 -11.41
N GLU A 552 -22.55 -14.18 -12.34
CA GLU A 552 -22.08 -15.53 -12.05
C GLU A 552 -20.97 -15.55 -10.98
N VAL A 553 -20.00 -14.62 -11.01
CA VAL A 553 -19.00 -14.51 -9.92
C VAL A 553 -19.68 -14.19 -8.58
N GLY A 554 -20.68 -13.31 -8.56
CA GLY A 554 -21.40 -12.93 -7.35
C GLY A 554 -22.22 -14.07 -6.73
N GLU A 555 -22.90 -14.85 -7.57
CA GLU A 555 -23.64 -16.06 -7.17
C GLU A 555 -22.69 -17.14 -6.65
N LEU A 556 -21.53 -17.34 -7.29
CA LEU A 556 -20.49 -18.27 -6.82
C LEU A 556 -19.94 -17.85 -5.45
N CYS A 557 -19.62 -16.56 -5.28
CA CYS A 557 -19.22 -16.02 -3.99
C CYS A 557 -20.32 -16.17 -2.94
N TYR A 558 -21.57 -15.80 -3.24
CA TYR A 558 -22.68 -15.94 -2.29
C TYR A 558 -22.88 -17.40 -1.84
N ALA A 559 -22.83 -18.36 -2.76
CA ALA A 559 -22.96 -19.79 -2.43
C ALA A 559 -21.83 -20.30 -1.50
N ALA A 560 -20.58 -19.88 -1.70
CA ALA A 560 -19.48 -20.25 -0.82
C ALA A 560 -19.49 -19.49 0.52
N GLU A 561 -19.88 -18.21 0.51
CA GLU A 561 -20.06 -17.35 1.68
C GLU A 561 -21.04 -17.98 2.70
N GLN A 562 -22.14 -18.57 2.23
CA GLN A 562 -23.08 -19.32 3.09
C GLN A 562 -22.44 -20.54 3.77
N ILE A 563 -21.40 -21.15 3.21
CA ILE A 563 -20.68 -22.27 3.83
C ILE A 563 -19.71 -21.71 4.89
N PHE A 564 -18.88 -20.73 4.52
CA PHE A 564 -17.89 -20.12 5.43
C PHE A 564 -18.53 -19.45 6.66
N MET A 565 -19.76 -18.94 6.54
CA MET A 565 -20.58 -18.43 7.65
C MET A 565 -20.87 -19.47 8.75
N HIS A 566 -20.92 -20.76 8.42
CA HIS A 566 -21.27 -21.83 9.36
C HIS A 566 -20.07 -22.67 9.80
N GLU A 567 -18.92 -22.57 9.11
CA GLU A 567 -17.65 -23.14 9.58
C GLU A 567 -17.11 -22.40 10.82
N PRO A 568 -16.38 -23.07 11.73
CA PRO A 568 -15.71 -22.43 12.86
C PRO A 568 -14.49 -21.60 12.41
N THR A 569 -14.06 -20.63 13.23
CA THR A 569 -12.89 -19.77 12.90
C THR A 569 -11.57 -20.55 12.92
N VAL A 570 -11.50 -21.64 13.69
CA VAL A 570 -10.45 -22.67 13.58
C VAL A 570 -11.08 -23.97 13.11
N LEU A 571 -10.73 -24.41 11.90
CA LEU A 571 -11.21 -25.68 11.33
C LEU A 571 -10.61 -26.88 12.07
N GLN A 572 -11.38 -27.97 12.24
CA GLN A 572 -10.96 -29.17 12.97
C GLN A 572 -10.88 -30.35 11.99
N LEU A 573 -9.67 -30.72 11.57
CA LEU A 573 -9.43 -31.62 10.43
C LEU A 573 -8.79 -32.95 10.85
N LYS A 574 -8.93 -33.97 10.01
CA LYS A 574 -8.39 -35.33 10.23
C LYS A 574 -7.38 -35.69 9.14
N ALA A 575 -6.42 -36.56 9.44
CA ALA A 575 -5.52 -37.10 8.42
C ALA A 575 -6.21 -38.21 7.61
N PRO A 576 -5.90 -38.36 6.30
CA PRO A 576 -4.90 -37.62 5.53
C PRO A 576 -5.43 -36.32 4.89
N VAL A 577 -4.59 -35.27 4.92
CA VAL A 577 -4.85 -33.96 4.28
C VAL A 577 -3.68 -33.60 3.35
N LYS A 578 -3.96 -33.09 2.15
CA LYS A 578 -2.98 -32.36 1.33
C LYS A 578 -3.04 -30.87 1.68
N VAL A 579 -1.88 -30.23 1.81
CA VAL A 579 -1.81 -28.82 2.21
C VAL A 579 -1.11 -27.98 1.13
N PHE A 580 -1.74 -26.87 0.74
CA PHE A 580 -1.32 -25.93 -0.30
C PHE A 580 -1.42 -24.49 0.23
N GLY A 581 -0.67 -23.54 -0.34
CA GLY A 581 -0.75 -22.12 0.00
C GLY A 581 0.20 -21.28 -0.86
N ASP A 582 0.21 -19.96 -0.67
CA ASP A 582 1.07 -19.03 -1.43
C ASP A 582 0.86 -19.16 -2.95
N LEU A 583 -0.43 -19.31 -3.34
CA LEU A 583 -0.83 -19.70 -4.70
C LEU A 583 -0.87 -18.52 -5.69
N HIS A 584 -1.08 -17.28 -5.22
CA HIS A 584 -0.80 -16.04 -5.93
C HIS A 584 -1.14 -16.05 -7.44
N GLY A 585 -2.36 -16.45 -7.83
CA GLY A 585 -2.76 -16.50 -9.24
C GLY A 585 -1.87 -17.36 -10.17
N GLN A 586 -1.01 -18.24 -9.63
CA GLN A 586 -0.18 -19.23 -10.33
C GLN A 586 -1.00 -20.48 -10.70
N PHE A 587 -2.14 -20.25 -11.37
CA PHE A 587 -3.10 -21.30 -11.71
C PHE A 587 -2.49 -22.47 -12.49
N GLY A 588 -1.52 -22.18 -13.38
CA GLY A 588 -0.81 -23.20 -14.15
C GLY A 588 -0.02 -24.18 -13.28
N ASP A 589 0.53 -23.71 -12.17
CA ASP A 589 1.35 -24.50 -11.26
C ASP A 589 0.46 -25.31 -10.30
N LEU A 590 -0.66 -24.75 -9.84
CA LEU A 590 -1.73 -25.49 -9.19
C LEU A 590 -2.24 -26.67 -10.06
N MET A 591 -2.39 -26.46 -11.37
CA MET A 591 -2.76 -27.53 -12.31
C MET A 591 -1.68 -28.60 -12.45
N ARG A 592 -0.38 -28.26 -12.38
CA ARG A 592 0.71 -29.24 -12.36
C ARG A 592 0.71 -30.07 -11.08
N LEU A 593 0.58 -29.43 -9.92
CA LEU A 593 0.50 -30.12 -8.62
C LEU A 593 -0.68 -31.10 -8.57
N PHE A 594 -1.81 -30.72 -9.17
CA PHE A 594 -3.00 -31.56 -9.31
C PHE A 594 -2.81 -32.75 -10.29
N ASP A 595 -1.90 -32.67 -11.26
CA ASP A 595 -1.61 -33.81 -12.15
C ASP A 595 -0.63 -34.80 -11.51
N GLU A 596 0.44 -34.28 -10.92
CA GLU A 596 1.52 -35.05 -10.29
C GLU A 596 1.05 -35.77 -9.02
N TYR A 597 0.33 -35.04 -8.14
CA TYR A 597 -0.06 -35.55 -6.82
C TYR A 597 -1.53 -35.94 -6.72
N GLY A 598 -2.31 -35.87 -7.81
CA GLY A 598 -3.76 -36.11 -7.82
C GLY A 598 -4.59 -34.90 -7.40
N PHE A 599 -5.87 -34.90 -7.82
CA PHE A 599 -6.72 -33.71 -7.83
C PHE A 599 -8.14 -33.96 -7.28
N PRO A 600 -8.84 -32.93 -6.77
CA PRO A 600 -10.10 -33.08 -6.05
C PRO A 600 -11.27 -33.40 -7.00
N SER A 601 -11.46 -34.69 -7.30
CA SER A 601 -12.61 -35.23 -8.02
C SER A 601 -12.86 -36.70 -7.64
N THR A 602 -14.05 -37.23 -7.93
CA THR A 602 -14.41 -38.64 -7.70
C THR A 602 -13.57 -39.64 -8.50
N ALA A 603 -12.85 -39.19 -9.54
CA ALA A 603 -11.89 -39.98 -10.30
C ALA A 603 -10.42 -39.75 -9.87
N GLY A 604 -10.19 -38.79 -8.97
CA GLY A 604 -8.98 -38.60 -8.20
C GLY A 604 -9.15 -39.20 -6.80
N ASP A 605 -8.87 -38.42 -5.76
CA ASP A 605 -8.73 -38.90 -4.38
C ASP A 605 -9.57 -38.16 -3.33
N ILE A 606 -10.48 -37.26 -3.74
CA ILE A 606 -11.34 -36.48 -2.82
C ILE A 606 -12.25 -37.33 -1.93
N THR A 607 -12.39 -38.63 -2.23
CA THR A 607 -13.18 -39.60 -1.46
C THR A 607 -12.42 -40.18 -0.26
N TYR A 608 -11.12 -39.91 -0.12
CA TYR A 608 -10.29 -40.41 0.99
C TYR A 608 -9.11 -39.48 1.40
N ILE A 609 -8.94 -38.31 0.76
CA ILE A 609 -7.96 -37.28 1.13
C ILE A 609 -8.65 -35.91 1.12
N ASP A 610 -8.53 -35.19 2.24
CA ASP A 610 -9.00 -33.80 2.36
C ASP A 610 -7.95 -32.81 1.81
N TYR A 611 -8.39 -31.62 1.41
CA TYR A 611 -7.59 -30.57 0.79
C TYR A 611 -7.66 -29.29 1.62
N LEU A 612 -6.53 -28.86 2.19
CA LEU A 612 -6.39 -27.61 2.93
C LEU A 612 -5.59 -26.58 2.13
N PHE A 613 -6.18 -25.40 1.96
CA PHE A 613 -5.59 -24.24 1.30
C PHE A 613 -5.34 -23.13 2.35
N LEU A 614 -4.11 -22.61 2.37
CA LEU A 614 -3.55 -21.78 3.44
C LEU A 614 -3.49 -20.27 3.13
N GLY A 615 -4.45 -19.76 2.36
CA GLY A 615 -4.49 -18.35 1.97
C GLY A 615 -3.52 -17.98 0.83
N ASP A 616 -3.57 -16.69 0.49
CA ASP A 616 -2.87 -16.03 -0.63
C ASP A 616 -3.19 -16.71 -1.96
N TYR A 617 -4.47 -16.65 -2.33
CA TYR A 617 -5.02 -17.22 -3.56
C TYR A 617 -4.89 -16.27 -4.76
N VAL A 618 -4.92 -14.98 -4.47
CA VAL A 618 -5.02 -13.89 -5.45
C VAL A 618 -3.76 -13.03 -5.49
N ASP A 619 -3.77 -12.04 -6.39
CA ASP A 619 -2.66 -11.17 -6.73
C ASP A 619 -1.44 -11.89 -7.32
N ARG A 620 -0.45 -11.07 -7.68
CA ARG A 620 0.91 -11.39 -8.06
C ARG A 620 1.09 -12.18 -9.37
N GLY A 621 0.36 -13.27 -9.57
CA GLY A 621 0.30 -14.04 -10.82
C GLY A 621 -0.61 -13.39 -11.88
N GLN A 622 -1.01 -14.18 -12.87
CA GLN A 622 -1.76 -13.71 -14.06
C GLN A 622 -3.20 -14.26 -14.15
N HIS A 623 -3.59 -15.14 -13.23
CA HIS A 623 -4.81 -15.95 -13.28
C HIS A 623 -5.47 -16.05 -11.90
N SER A 624 -5.50 -14.95 -11.14
CA SER A 624 -6.12 -14.89 -9.80
C SER A 624 -7.59 -15.28 -9.88
N LEU A 625 -8.29 -14.85 -10.94
CA LEU A 625 -9.69 -15.18 -11.18
C LEU A 625 -9.92 -16.69 -11.33
N GLU A 626 -9.10 -17.38 -12.13
CA GLU A 626 -9.16 -18.84 -12.24
C GLU A 626 -8.84 -19.53 -10.91
N THR A 627 -7.82 -19.08 -10.18
CA THR A 627 -7.45 -19.67 -8.88
C THR A 627 -8.60 -19.58 -7.88
N ILE A 628 -9.08 -18.36 -7.56
CA ILE A 628 -10.10 -18.24 -6.51
C ILE A 628 -11.43 -18.86 -6.94
N THR A 629 -11.87 -18.70 -8.19
CA THR A 629 -13.16 -19.29 -8.61
C THR A 629 -13.13 -20.81 -8.65
N LEU A 630 -12.01 -21.45 -9.02
CA LEU A 630 -11.88 -22.90 -8.90
C LEU A 630 -11.96 -23.35 -7.44
N LEU A 631 -11.23 -22.70 -6.53
CA LEU A 631 -11.23 -23.07 -5.11
C LEU A 631 -12.61 -22.88 -4.46
N LEU A 632 -13.33 -21.79 -4.78
CA LEU A 632 -14.71 -21.59 -4.33
C LEU A 632 -15.68 -22.63 -4.92
N ALA A 633 -15.53 -22.97 -6.20
CA ALA A 633 -16.37 -24.01 -6.83
C ALA A 633 -16.12 -25.40 -6.22
N LEU A 634 -14.87 -25.73 -5.91
CA LEU A 634 -14.49 -26.95 -5.19
C LEU A 634 -15.04 -26.98 -3.76
N LYS A 635 -15.01 -25.85 -3.04
CA LYS A 635 -15.62 -25.71 -1.71
C LYS A 635 -17.14 -25.94 -1.74
N ILE A 636 -17.82 -25.55 -2.82
CA ILE A 636 -19.27 -25.75 -2.96
C ILE A 636 -19.62 -27.21 -3.35
N GLU A 637 -18.79 -27.88 -4.15
CA GLU A 637 -19.00 -29.29 -4.54
C GLU A 637 -18.63 -30.27 -3.40
N TYR A 638 -17.56 -29.97 -2.66
CA TYR A 638 -16.98 -30.83 -1.61
C TYR A 638 -16.79 -30.07 -0.29
N PRO A 639 -17.87 -29.57 0.35
CA PRO A 639 -17.78 -28.68 1.52
C PRO A 639 -17.07 -29.30 2.73
N ASP A 640 -17.18 -30.61 2.90
CA ASP A 640 -16.60 -31.35 4.02
C ASP A 640 -15.15 -31.83 3.78
N ASN A 641 -14.63 -31.72 2.55
CA ASN A 641 -13.30 -32.22 2.16
C ASN A 641 -12.37 -31.14 1.58
N VAL A 642 -12.90 -29.96 1.24
CA VAL A 642 -12.12 -28.82 0.74
C VAL A 642 -12.21 -27.71 1.77
N HIS A 643 -11.06 -27.22 2.22
CA HIS A 643 -10.93 -26.26 3.31
C HIS A 643 -10.06 -25.10 2.87
N LEU A 644 -10.53 -23.87 3.05
CA LEU A 644 -9.78 -22.64 2.81
C LEU A 644 -9.67 -21.90 4.14
N ILE A 645 -8.46 -21.43 4.48
CA ILE A 645 -8.27 -20.38 5.47
C ILE A 645 -7.88 -19.06 4.78
N ARG A 646 -7.80 -17.96 5.53
CA ARG A 646 -7.46 -16.62 5.03
C ARG A 646 -5.94 -16.37 5.05
N GLY A 647 -5.41 -15.76 3.98
CA GLY A 647 -4.08 -15.16 3.92
C GLY A 647 -4.11 -13.63 3.94
N ASN A 648 -2.94 -12.99 3.87
CA ASN A 648 -2.86 -11.53 3.93
C ASN A 648 -3.27 -10.85 2.61
N HIS A 649 -3.24 -11.57 1.49
CA HIS A 649 -3.78 -11.10 0.20
C HIS A 649 -5.30 -11.25 0.08
N GLU A 650 -5.95 -11.97 0.98
CA GLU A 650 -7.41 -11.91 1.15
C GLU A 650 -7.87 -10.66 1.94
N ALA A 651 -7.10 -9.57 1.91
CA ALA A 651 -7.47 -8.23 2.40
C ALA A 651 -7.55 -7.23 1.23
N ALA A 652 -8.60 -6.39 1.24
CA ALA A 652 -8.99 -5.59 0.07
C ALA A 652 -8.00 -4.49 -0.32
N ASP A 653 -7.31 -3.89 0.65
CA ASP A 653 -6.22 -2.96 0.42
C ASP A 653 -5.01 -3.66 -0.24
N ILE A 654 -4.67 -4.87 0.24
CA ILE A 654 -3.58 -5.67 -0.29
C ILE A 654 -3.86 -6.17 -1.72
N ASN A 655 -5.09 -6.62 -2.01
CA ASN A 655 -5.46 -7.09 -3.35
C ASN A 655 -6.00 -6.02 -4.32
N ALA A 656 -6.18 -4.79 -3.84
CA ALA A 656 -6.15 -3.61 -4.68
C ALA A 656 -4.72 -3.24 -5.11
N LEU A 657 -3.74 -3.45 -4.23
CA LEU A 657 -2.33 -3.11 -4.41
C LEU A 657 -1.59 -4.09 -5.34
N PHE A 658 -1.67 -5.40 -5.10
CA PHE A 658 -0.80 -6.38 -5.76
C PHE A 658 -1.35 -7.02 -7.05
N GLY A 659 -2.51 -6.55 -7.52
CA GLY A 659 -2.95 -6.70 -8.92
C GLY A 659 -4.36 -7.27 -9.14
N PHE A 660 -4.98 -7.95 -8.17
CA PHE A 660 -6.25 -8.66 -8.37
C PHE A 660 -7.39 -7.73 -8.79
N ARG A 661 -7.49 -6.53 -8.17
CA ARG A 661 -8.47 -5.51 -8.60
C ARG A 661 -8.29 -5.09 -10.06
N LEU A 662 -7.05 -5.01 -10.54
CA LEU A 662 -6.75 -4.67 -11.93
C LEU A 662 -7.06 -5.86 -12.85
N GLU A 663 -6.77 -7.10 -12.43
CA GLU A 663 -7.13 -8.30 -13.19
C GLU A 663 -8.65 -8.40 -13.39
N CYS A 664 -9.45 -8.16 -12.34
CA CYS A 664 -10.91 -8.12 -12.45
C CYS A 664 -11.38 -7.07 -13.46
N ILE A 665 -10.82 -5.85 -13.40
CA ILE A 665 -11.15 -4.75 -14.32
C ILE A 665 -10.74 -5.05 -15.77
N GLU A 666 -9.53 -5.60 -15.98
CA GLU A 666 -9.01 -5.96 -17.31
C GLU A 666 -9.86 -7.06 -17.97
N ARG A 667 -10.17 -8.11 -17.20
CA ARG A 667 -10.68 -9.38 -17.74
C ARG A 667 -12.20 -9.50 -17.73
N MET A 668 -12.90 -8.65 -16.96
CA MET A 668 -14.37 -8.57 -16.89
C MET A 668 -14.93 -7.21 -17.33
N GLY A 669 -14.11 -6.15 -17.39
CA GLY A 669 -14.53 -4.77 -17.64
C GLY A 669 -14.63 -3.94 -16.36
N GLU A 670 -14.65 -2.61 -16.47
CA GLU A 670 -14.52 -1.70 -15.31
C GLU A 670 -15.58 -1.91 -14.23
N SER A 671 -16.88 -1.75 -14.58
CA SER A 671 -17.97 -1.85 -13.60
C SER A 671 -18.14 -3.28 -13.07
N ASP A 672 -18.13 -4.26 -13.97
CA ASP A 672 -18.31 -5.68 -13.66
C ASP A 672 -17.14 -6.25 -12.85
N GLY A 673 -15.91 -5.84 -13.17
CA GLY A 673 -14.68 -6.20 -12.46
C GLY A 673 -14.59 -5.56 -11.08
N ILE A 674 -14.95 -4.29 -10.92
CA ILE A 674 -15.03 -3.65 -9.59
C ILE A 674 -16.09 -4.34 -8.72
N TRP A 675 -17.23 -4.71 -9.31
CA TRP A 675 -18.29 -5.43 -8.59
C TRP A 675 -17.85 -6.84 -8.18
N ALA A 676 -17.23 -7.60 -9.09
CA ALA A 676 -16.67 -8.92 -8.81
C ALA A 676 -15.60 -8.87 -7.71
N TRP A 677 -14.63 -7.96 -7.82
CA TRP A 677 -13.60 -7.70 -6.80
C TRP A 677 -14.20 -7.34 -5.43
N THR A 678 -15.29 -6.56 -5.41
CA THR A 678 -16.02 -6.22 -4.17
C THR A 678 -16.68 -7.46 -3.56
N ARG A 679 -17.30 -8.33 -4.37
CA ARG A 679 -17.90 -9.59 -3.89
C ARG A 679 -16.88 -10.60 -3.37
N PHE A 680 -15.71 -10.73 -4.01
CA PHE A 680 -14.61 -11.54 -3.49
C PHE A 680 -14.15 -11.05 -2.12
N ASN A 681 -13.91 -9.74 -1.96
CA ASN A 681 -13.46 -9.20 -0.68
C ASN A 681 -14.51 -9.26 0.43
N GLN A 682 -15.79 -9.19 0.11
CA GLN A 682 -16.86 -9.45 1.08
C GLN A 682 -16.83 -10.92 1.56
N LEU A 683 -16.68 -11.88 0.65
CA LEU A 683 -16.49 -13.30 1.01
C LEU A 683 -15.22 -13.51 1.85
N PHE A 684 -14.10 -12.88 1.48
CA PHE A 684 -12.81 -13.05 2.17
C PHE A 684 -12.87 -12.72 3.65
N ASN A 685 -13.75 -11.80 4.06
CA ASN A 685 -13.96 -11.47 5.48
C ASN A 685 -14.58 -12.63 6.27
N TYR A 686 -15.27 -13.57 5.61
CA TYR A 686 -15.83 -14.79 6.21
C TYR A 686 -14.88 -15.98 6.22
N LEU A 687 -13.71 -15.94 5.55
CA LEU A 687 -12.79 -17.08 5.54
C LEU A 687 -12.30 -17.44 6.96
N PRO A 688 -12.30 -18.74 7.35
CA PRO A 688 -11.65 -19.22 8.58
C PRO A 688 -10.19 -18.75 8.68
N LEU A 689 -9.65 -18.62 9.90
CA LEU A 689 -8.34 -18.00 10.12
C LEU A 689 -7.23 -19.01 10.42
N ALA A 690 -7.58 -20.23 10.84
CA ALA A 690 -6.65 -21.32 11.05
C ALA A 690 -7.34 -22.69 10.87
N ALA A 691 -6.55 -23.75 10.82
CA ALA A 691 -7.00 -25.13 10.90
C ALA A 691 -6.15 -25.94 11.89
N LEU A 692 -6.69 -27.01 12.44
CA LEU A 692 -6.03 -27.88 13.39
C LEU A 692 -6.22 -29.35 12.96
N ILE A 693 -5.16 -29.94 12.42
CA ILE A 693 -5.15 -31.33 11.91
C ILE A 693 -4.81 -32.28 13.06
N GLU A 694 -5.60 -33.34 13.25
CA GLU A 694 -5.40 -34.40 14.26
C GLU A 694 -5.25 -33.89 15.71
N LYS A 695 -5.70 -32.66 16.00
CA LYS A 695 -5.46 -31.93 17.25
C LYS A 695 -3.96 -31.80 17.61
N LYS A 696 -3.09 -31.82 16.61
CA LYS A 696 -1.62 -31.89 16.74
C LYS A 696 -0.85 -30.92 15.86
N ILE A 697 -1.36 -30.60 14.66
CA ILE A 697 -0.70 -29.70 13.71
C ILE A 697 -1.60 -28.48 13.53
N ILE A 698 -1.18 -27.32 14.02
CA ILE A 698 -1.88 -26.05 13.75
C ILE A 698 -1.37 -25.44 12.44
N CYS A 699 -2.32 -25.07 11.59
CA CYS A 699 -2.09 -24.49 10.27
C CYS A 699 -2.67 -23.08 10.21
N MET A 700 -1.86 -22.10 9.81
CA MET A 700 -2.27 -20.71 9.60
C MET A 700 -1.42 -20.09 8.49
N HIS A 701 -1.82 -18.93 7.94
CA HIS A 701 -1.11 -18.33 6.81
C HIS A 701 0.25 -17.74 7.20
N GLY A 702 0.28 -16.85 8.19
CA GLY A 702 1.53 -16.26 8.71
C GLY A 702 2.17 -17.22 9.72
N GLY A 703 1.96 -16.95 11.01
CA GLY A 703 2.44 -17.84 12.06
C GLY A 703 2.17 -17.38 13.48
N ILE A 704 2.81 -18.07 14.43
CA ILE A 704 2.67 -17.79 15.87
C ILE A 704 3.43 -16.50 16.19
N GLY A 705 2.70 -15.39 16.10
CA GLY A 705 3.18 -14.09 16.53
C GLY A 705 3.17 -13.92 18.05
N ARG A 706 3.35 -12.69 18.50
CA ARG A 706 3.62 -12.32 19.90
C ARG A 706 2.42 -12.44 20.86
N SER A 707 1.19 -12.51 20.35
CA SER A 707 -0.04 -12.50 21.15
C SER A 707 -0.84 -13.81 21.05
N ILE A 708 -0.34 -14.79 20.30
CA ILE A 708 -0.95 -16.11 20.17
C ILE A 708 -0.25 -17.09 21.13
N HIS A 709 -0.98 -17.57 22.13
CA HIS A 709 -0.49 -18.52 23.13
C HIS A 709 -1.36 -19.78 23.21
N THR A 710 -2.67 -19.67 22.90
CA THR A 710 -3.62 -20.79 22.89
C THR A 710 -4.56 -20.72 21.68
N VAL A 711 -5.12 -21.86 21.26
CA VAL A 711 -6.00 -21.96 20.08
C VAL A 711 -7.34 -21.24 20.33
N GLU A 712 -7.81 -21.27 21.56
CA GLU A 712 -9.04 -20.63 22.04
C GLU A 712 -8.98 -19.10 22.00
N GLN A 713 -7.81 -18.50 21.73
CA GLN A 713 -7.68 -17.07 21.40
C GLN A 713 -8.07 -16.78 19.94
N ILE A 714 -7.80 -17.72 19.03
CA ILE A 714 -8.13 -17.62 17.60
C ILE A 714 -9.62 -17.94 17.40
N GLU A 715 -10.14 -18.95 18.11
CA GLU A 715 -11.56 -19.35 18.04
C GLU A 715 -12.53 -18.24 18.48
N LYS A 716 -12.07 -17.30 19.32
CA LYS A 716 -12.83 -16.12 19.78
C LYS A 716 -12.89 -14.98 18.77
N LEU A 717 -12.22 -15.07 17.62
CA LEU A 717 -12.37 -14.09 16.54
C LEU A 717 -13.66 -14.39 15.77
N GLU A 718 -14.67 -13.55 16.00
CA GLU A 718 -15.93 -13.57 15.27
C GLU A 718 -15.70 -13.20 13.78
N ARG A 719 -16.45 -13.83 12.88
CA ARG A 719 -16.45 -13.53 11.44
C ARG A 719 -17.85 -13.06 11.02
N PRO A 720 -17.97 -12.10 10.08
CA PRO A 720 -16.93 -11.58 9.21
C PRO A 720 -15.97 -10.62 9.93
N ILE A 721 -14.68 -10.70 9.62
CA ILE A 721 -13.64 -9.84 10.22
C ILE A 721 -12.87 -9.08 9.14
N THR A 722 -12.45 -7.86 9.44
CA THR A 722 -11.73 -6.95 8.55
C THR A 722 -10.47 -6.40 9.24
N MET A 723 -9.49 -5.95 8.46
CA MET A 723 -8.17 -5.54 9.00
C MET A 723 -8.23 -4.27 9.87
N ASP A 724 -9.24 -3.42 9.67
CA ASP A 724 -9.53 -2.22 10.46
C ASP A 724 -10.06 -2.53 11.88
N ALA A 725 -10.46 -3.77 12.16
CA ALA A 725 -10.84 -4.22 13.50
C ALA A 725 -9.67 -4.20 14.52
N GLY A 726 -8.43 -3.97 14.07
CA GLY A 726 -7.27 -3.70 14.93
C GLY A 726 -6.79 -4.88 15.79
N SER A 727 -7.29 -6.10 15.54
CA SER A 727 -6.94 -7.29 16.31
C SER A 727 -5.46 -7.68 16.08
N ILE A 728 -4.66 -7.62 17.14
CA ILE A 728 -3.24 -8.05 17.12
C ILE A 728 -3.14 -9.55 16.78
N ILE A 729 -4.10 -10.36 17.23
CA ILE A 729 -4.16 -11.80 16.91
C ILE A 729 -4.41 -12.00 15.40
N LEU A 730 -5.29 -11.21 14.77
CA LEU A 730 -5.50 -11.25 13.32
C LEU A 730 -4.24 -10.81 12.55
N MET A 731 -3.53 -9.80 13.04
CA MET A 731 -2.25 -9.37 12.45
C MET A 731 -1.20 -10.49 12.57
N ASP A 732 -1.02 -11.08 13.75
CA ASP A 732 -0.08 -12.17 13.97
C ASP A 732 -0.39 -13.38 13.03
N LEU A 733 -1.66 -13.79 12.94
CA LEU A 733 -2.15 -14.91 12.11
C LEU A 733 -1.88 -14.75 10.60
N LEU A 734 -1.91 -13.52 10.10
CA LEU A 734 -1.80 -13.22 8.67
C LEU A 734 -0.42 -12.68 8.27
N TRP A 735 0.38 -12.14 9.20
CA TRP A 735 1.59 -11.36 8.84
C TRP A 735 2.88 -11.74 9.60
N SER A 736 2.87 -12.79 10.42
CA SER A 736 4.11 -13.29 11.04
C SER A 736 4.87 -14.22 10.07
N ASP A 737 6.12 -13.88 9.72
CA ASP A 737 6.98 -14.72 8.85
C ASP A 737 7.90 -15.65 9.68
N PRO A 738 8.36 -16.80 9.15
CA PRO A 738 9.47 -17.53 9.75
C PRO A 738 10.80 -16.77 9.57
N THR A 739 11.68 -16.74 10.58
CA THR A 739 13.01 -16.08 10.51
C THR A 739 13.89 -16.71 9.43
N GLU A 740 14.52 -15.95 8.53
CA GLU A 740 15.30 -16.48 7.37
C GLU A 740 16.44 -17.44 7.73
N ASN A 741 16.93 -17.41 8.97
CA ASN A 741 17.91 -18.35 9.50
C ASN A 741 17.28 -19.20 10.61
N ASP A 742 17.32 -20.52 10.47
CA ASP A 742 16.75 -21.48 11.41
C ASP A 742 17.52 -21.54 12.76
N SER A 743 18.76 -21.01 12.81
CA SER A 743 19.53 -20.83 14.05
C SER A 743 19.08 -19.62 14.88
N VAL A 744 18.04 -18.89 14.46
CA VAL A 744 17.43 -17.81 15.25
C VAL A 744 16.32 -18.41 16.10
N GLU A 745 16.36 -18.09 17.41
CA GLU A 745 15.33 -18.50 18.36
C GLU A 745 14.40 -17.34 18.75
N GLY A 746 13.19 -17.71 19.19
CA GLY A 746 12.19 -16.79 19.72
C GLY A 746 11.50 -15.93 18.67
N LEU A 747 11.11 -14.71 19.06
CA LEU A 747 10.48 -13.72 18.20
C LEU A 747 11.43 -12.54 17.94
N ARG A 748 11.47 -12.05 16.70
CA ARG A 748 12.21 -10.84 16.28
C ARG A 748 11.26 -9.87 15.56
N PRO A 749 11.55 -8.56 15.49
CA PRO A 749 10.75 -7.63 14.69
C PRO A 749 10.77 -8.01 13.21
N ASN A 750 9.63 -7.91 12.51
CA ASN A 750 9.55 -8.20 11.07
C ASN A 750 9.87 -6.96 10.22
N ALA A 751 10.62 -7.16 9.14
CA ALA A 751 10.87 -6.15 8.11
C ALA A 751 9.59 -5.69 7.39
N ARG A 752 8.51 -6.50 7.39
CA ARG A 752 7.19 -6.11 6.83
C ARG A 752 6.53 -4.92 7.54
N GLY A 753 6.83 -4.64 8.83
CA GLY A 753 6.27 -3.46 9.50
C GLY A 753 6.29 -3.46 11.03
N PRO A 754 6.08 -2.28 11.66
CA PRO A 754 6.14 -2.11 13.11
C PRO A 754 5.01 -2.88 13.83
N GLY A 755 5.40 -3.79 14.72
CA GLY A 755 4.47 -4.63 15.48
C GLY A 755 4.20 -6.00 14.85
N LEU A 756 4.68 -6.24 13.63
CA LEU A 756 4.80 -7.59 13.06
C LEU A 756 6.07 -8.25 13.58
N VAL A 757 6.07 -9.58 13.64
CA VAL A 757 7.20 -10.38 14.13
C VAL A 757 7.61 -11.47 13.16
N THR A 758 8.87 -11.87 13.21
CA THR A 758 9.36 -13.12 12.64
C THR A 758 9.59 -14.14 13.76
N PHE A 759 9.27 -15.41 13.53
CA PHE A 759 9.38 -16.48 14.53
C PHE A 759 10.46 -17.50 14.16
N GLY A 760 11.24 -17.91 15.15
CA GLY A 760 12.33 -18.87 15.05
C GLY A 760 12.04 -20.22 15.71
N CYS A 761 13.00 -21.15 15.63
CA CYS A 761 12.75 -22.58 15.87
C CYS A 761 12.29 -22.94 17.30
N ALA A 762 12.61 -22.13 18.31
CA ALA A 762 12.30 -22.39 19.73
C ALA A 762 10.92 -21.89 20.22
N SER A 763 10.13 -21.20 19.39
CA SER A 763 8.85 -20.59 19.82
C SER A 763 7.72 -21.58 20.12
N LEU A 764 7.90 -22.88 19.85
CA LEU A 764 6.87 -23.93 19.96
C LEU A 764 6.74 -24.53 21.38
N HIS A 765 6.49 -23.68 22.37
CA HIS A 765 6.28 -24.10 23.78
C HIS A 765 4.91 -24.76 24.07
N SER A 766 4.07 -24.99 23.04
CA SER A 766 2.69 -25.50 23.19
C SER A 766 2.52 -27.01 22.94
N GLY A 767 3.58 -27.72 22.51
CA GLY A 767 3.50 -29.16 22.19
C GLY A 767 2.72 -29.50 20.91
N LEU A 768 2.23 -28.50 20.18
CA LEU A 768 1.67 -28.65 18.83
C LEU A 768 2.77 -28.44 17.79
N ALA A 769 2.72 -29.22 16.71
CA ALA A 769 3.46 -28.93 15.50
C ALA A 769 2.81 -27.75 14.76
N PHE A 770 3.60 -26.99 14.01
CA PHE A 770 3.16 -25.78 13.30
C PHE A 770 3.44 -25.92 11.80
N LEU A 771 2.54 -25.37 10.97
CA LEU A 771 2.66 -25.43 9.51
C LEU A 771 2.06 -24.19 8.84
N SER A 772 2.82 -23.52 7.97
CA SER A 772 2.37 -22.40 7.13
C SER A 772 3.01 -22.46 5.74
N PRO A 773 2.53 -21.73 4.72
CA PRO A 773 3.08 -21.77 3.36
C PRO A 773 4.57 -21.40 3.35
N LEU A 774 4.92 -20.37 4.12
CA LEU A 774 6.27 -19.83 4.26
C LEU A 774 7.24 -20.82 4.93
N ALA A 775 6.72 -21.79 5.71
CA ALA A 775 7.49 -22.91 6.24
C ALA A 775 7.58 -24.08 5.24
N LEU A 776 6.50 -24.38 4.51
CA LEU A 776 6.49 -25.43 3.47
C LEU A 776 7.54 -25.15 2.38
N GLY A 777 7.63 -23.89 1.91
CA GLY A 777 8.56 -23.47 0.85
C GLY A 777 10.05 -23.60 1.19
N ARG A 778 10.42 -23.85 2.45
CA ARG A 778 11.82 -24.16 2.84
C ARG A 778 12.16 -25.63 2.76
N SER A 779 11.17 -26.51 2.87
CA SER A 779 11.40 -27.96 3.05
C SER A 779 12.09 -28.63 1.86
N LYS A 780 11.98 -28.03 0.67
CA LYS A 780 12.76 -28.33 -0.54
C LYS A 780 12.98 -27.05 -1.33
N GLY A 781 14.15 -26.90 -1.95
CA GLY A 781 14.50 -25.75 -2.79
C GLY A 781 13.79 -25.71 -4.15
N LEU A 782 12.46 -25.67 -4.12
CA LEU A 782 11.58 -25.50 -5.27
C LEU A 782 10.60 -24.37 -4.94
N SER A 783 10.63 -23.30 -5.73
CA SER A 783 9.55 -22.31 -5.72
C SER A 783 8.24 -22.96 -6.17
N PRO A 784 7.07 -22.52 -5.65
CA PRO A 784 5.77 -22.90 -6.19
C PRO A 784 5.60 -22.44 -7.65
#